data_AF-A0A9N9TPA6-F1
#
_entry.id   AF-A0A9N9TPA6-F1
#
_cell.length_a   1.000
_cell.length_b   1.000
_cell.length_c   1.000
_cell.angle_alpha   90.00
_cell.angle_beta   90.00
_cell.angle_gamma   90.00
#
_symmetry.space_group_name_H-M   'P 1'
#
loop_
_entity.id
_entity.type
_entity.pdbx_description
1 polymer ?
#
loop_
_entity_poly.entity_id
_entity_poly.type
_entity_poly.pdbx_seq_one_letter_code
_entity_poly.pdbx_strand_id
1 'polypeptide(L)'
;MSLMEEDTCSLSDSSNEEDDDIESQLVKKSSELESELSANKYLYDVHIEVINVYRKLSDLNSLREAYQRFHKYFPLTPQLWLDWIRDEIRIAHTPEERRTVLSLFEEAVEDYLCVDLWIEYAQFSLTLGDLETTRSIIEKGLTYGGLHASKGGLLWDTLREVENAHASLHPKDSVEWANQLKRVAEVFKRQLSVPLLNMENTYEEWREWSQTLPDNLIDPEQIEWGYKKALQLLETYKPFEDRLDELSSADAVELQNVYKEYIKAVKDPSTVICLYERAVVSLCLTPSIWEDYIKVAFKMEEVALRVSKKALRNCPWSEDLWIIRLQILENYKADEAEIVSCFEEGLTSINPSPPLEFWCSFLEYYCRNCRDQPKVDKLFSKALEHVQTVDPSWKLSRWYARLLASRGDLAEARKIWSDILSDPNMKASPNAWLEFTNIERQYGEIHKARSVFKRALSACKDWAHFIGEEWMLFERQIGSLEDVMKCSEQLKKIPRGSQVATESDTGHRSGNFKRKHETTNGEFNSNGTPTFKKPRVEKEKAPVVVNKPIEKDPKCTVFVSNLHPKVTEPQLKQLFPNALLVSLVVDKKGKSRCFGYIHFSKEEEALTALARDRTPIDGRPVFISELKSDKLETKKEFKYSTNTEENKLFVKGLPVTKTKEDVEEIFKKFNPVEVRLIFKKNGQSKGIAYVEFETKEEARRALEALNSTRIDDCELFVAISDPPKPSQKKPDETLEPIRHSRSRLQVPLMVPRTVQIKNISEKPTQNDDSPAKVKKSNADFRNMLLNS
;
A
#
# COMPACT_ATOMS: atom_id res chain seq x y z
N MET A 1 31.07 56.00 -67.09
CA MET A 1 29.69 55.81 -67.57
C MET A 1 28.99 54.95 -66.53
N SER A 2 28.03 55.53 -65.82
CA SER A 2 27.05 54.93 -64.89
C SER A 2 27.55 53.97 -63.80
N LEU A 3 27.71 54.48 -62.58
CA LEU A 3 27.61 53.74 -61.32
C LEU A 3 26.18 53.96 -60.80
N MET A 4 25.47 52.88 -60.49
CA MET A 4 24.12 52.86 -59.91
C MET A 4 24.19 52.87 -58.39
N GLU A 5 23.43 53.78 -57.79
CA GLU A 5 23.11 53.88 -56.37
C GLU A 5 21.81 53.12 -56.04
N GLU A 6 21.82 52.59 -54.81
CA GLU A 6 20.74 52.44 -53.82
C GLU A 6 19.43 51.72 -54.17
N ASP A 7 19.18 50.63 -53.43
CA ASP A 7 17.88 50.41 -52.78
C ASP A 7 18.10 49.68 -51.45
N THR A 8 17.67 50.32 -50.36
CA THR A 8 17.65 49.80 -48.99
C THR A 8 16.37 49.00 -48.79
N CYS A 9 16.48 47.76 -48.32
CA CYS A 9 15.31 46.93 -47.98
C CYS A 9 15.25 46.70 -46.47
N SER A 10 14.33 47.42 -45.82
CA SER A 10 13.92 47.28 -44.43
C SER A 10 13.02 46.05 -44.25
N LEU A 11 13.54 44.98 -43.66
CA LEU A 11 12.75 43.81 -43.23
C LEU A 11 13.37 43.18 -41.96
N SER A 12 13.09 43.76 -40.79
CA SER A 12 13.09 43.07 -39.49
C SER A 12 12.64 44.04 -38.40
N ASP A 13 11.38 43.95 -37.95
CA ASP A 13 10.99 44.50 -36.62
C ASP A 13 9.62 44.03 -36.09
N SER A 14 8.85 43.22 -36.84
CA SER A 14 7.50 42.82 -36.40
C SER A 14 7.44 41.60 -35.46
N SER A 15 8.55 40.88 -35.22
CA SER A 15 8.55 39.67 -34.39
C SER A 15 9.02 39.88 -32.95
N ASN A 16 9.67 41.00 -32.64
CA ASN A 16 10.23 41.23 -31.30
C ASN A 16 9.19 41.79 -30.33
N GLU A 17 8.20 42.57 -30.81
CA GLU A 17 7.20 43.20 -29.93
C GLU A 17 6.24 42.19 -29.28
N GLU A 18 5.93 41.07 -29.93
CA GLU A 18 5.06 40.02 -29.35
C GLU A 18 5.80 39.17 -28.31
N ASP A 19 7.08 38.87 -28.54
CA ASP A 19 7.92 38.11 -27.60
C ASP A 19 8.26 38.94 -26.34
N ASP A 20 8.53 40.24 -26.51
CA ASP A 20 8.79 41.17 -25.41
C ASP A 20 7.56 41.36 -24.49
N ASP A 21 6.33 41.34 -25.05
CA ASP A 21 5.09 41.43 -24.26
C ASP A 21 4.85 40.13 -23.46
N ILE A 22 5.14 38.97 -24.04
CA ILE A 22 5.04 37.67 -23.33
C ILE A 22 6.08 37.59 -22.19
N GLU A 23 7.32 38.01 -22.43
CA GLU A 23 8.37 38.03 -21.41
C GLU A 23 7.99 38.96 -20.25
N SER A 24 7.50 40.17 -20.56
CA SER A 24 7.03 41.13 -19.56
C SER A 24 5.88 40.59 -18.71
N GLN A 25 4.91 39.91 -19.34
CA GLN A 25 3.81 39.26 -18.63
C GLN A 25 4.29 38.13 -17.71
N LEU A 26 5.27 37.34 -18.13
CA LEU A 26 5.86 36.28 -17.34
C LEU A 26 6.66 36.82 -16.14
N VAL A 27 7.41 37.92 -16.31
CA VAL A 27 8.13 38.60 -15.21
C VAL A 27 7.15 39.18 -14.18
N LYS A 28 6.02 39.76 -14.64
CA LYS A 28 4.99 40.22 -13.73
C LYS A 28 4.37 39.05 -12.95
N LYS A 29 4.06 37.95 -13.64
CA LYS A 29 3.53 36.74 -13.02
C LYS A 29 4.50 36.14 -12.00
N SER A 30 5.80 36.07 -12.29
CA SER A 30 6.79 35.57 -11.32
C SER A 30 6.85 36.45 -10.08
N SER A 31 6.83 37.78 -10.23
CA SER A 31 6.80 38.70 -9.09
C SER A 31 5.56 38.55 -8.19
N GLU A 32 4.39 38.32 -8.79
CA GLU A 32 3.14 38.07 -8.06
C GLU A 32 3.21 36.75 -7.28
N LEU A 33 3.65 35.67 -7.92
CA LEU A 33 3.80 34.36 -7.27
C LEU A 33 4.87 34.38 -6.17
N GLU A 34 5.97 35.11 -6.36
CA GLU A 34 6.99 35.30 -5.33
C GLU A 34 6.45 36.07 -4.12
N SER A 35 5.58 37.06 -4.36
CA SER A 35 4.89 37.77 -3.28
C SER A 35 3.97 36.83 -2.51
N GLU A 36 3.23 35.96 -3.20
CA GLU A 36 2.38 34.96 -2.57
C GLU A 36 3.20 33.97 -1.71
N LEU A 37 4.33 33.47 -2.23
CA LEU A 37 5.22 32.58 -1.48
C LEU A 37 5.91 33.28 -0.31
N SER A 38 6.14 34.59 -0.40
CA SER A 38 6.65 35.38 0.73
C SER A 38 5.64 35.45 1.89
N ALA A 39 4.34 35.46 1.57
CA ALA A 39 3.26 35.45 2.54
C ALA A 39 3.01 34.04 3.11
N ASN A 40 3.01 33.01 2.26
CA ASN A 40 2.88 31.62 2.68
C ASN A 40 3.80 30.69 1.87
N LYS A 41 4.86 30.22 2.52
CA LYS A 41 5.90 29.36 1.91
C LYS A 41 5.45 27.91 1.69
N TYR A 42 4.30 27.52 2.26
CA TYR A 42 3.77 26.16 2.23
C TYR A 42 2.75 25.93 1.11
N LEU A 43 2.73 26.78 0.08
CA LEU A 43 1.85 26.64 -1.08
C LEU A 43 2.54 25.80 -2.16
N TYR A 44 2.24 24.50 -2.19
CA TYR A 44 2.87 23.52 -3.09
C TYR A 44 2.67 23.87 -4.57
N ASP A 45 1.43 24.14 -4.99
CA ASP A 45 1.09 24.42 -6.39
C ASP A 45 1.76 25.70 -6.89
N VAL A 46 1.89 26.71 -6.03
CA VAL A 46 2.54 27.99 -6.34
C VAL A 46 4.04 27.79 -6.60
N HIS A 47 4.73 26.92 -5.84
CA HIS A 47 6.13 26.57 -6.14
C HIS A 47 6.29 25.96 -7.54
N ILE A 48 5.37 25.07 -7.94
CA ILE A 48 5.38 24.47 -9.28
C ILE A 48 5.15 25.53 -10.36
N GLU A 49 4.20 26.44 -10.14
CA GLU A 49 3.95 27.54 -11.08
C GLU A 49 5.16 28.45 -11.26
N VAL A 50 5.84 28.81 -10.16
CA VAL A 50 7.06 29.63 -10.19
C VAL A 50 8.16 28.96 -11.01
N ILE A 51 8.41 27.67 -10.79
CA ILE A 51 9.40 26.89 -11.54
C ILE A 51 9.07 26.88 -13.04
N ASN A 52 7.79 26.68 -13.38
CA ASN A 52 7.37 26.68 -14.78
C ASN A 52 7.52 28.06 -15.44
N VAL A 53 7.28 29.15 -14.70
CA VAL A 53 7.49 30.52 -15.20
C VAL A 53 8.98 30.79 -15.43
N TYR A 54 9.85 30.51 -14.45
CA TYR A 54 11.30 30.72 -14.63
C TYR A 54 11.90 29.86 -15.73
N ARG A 55 11.41 28.62 -15.90
CA ARG A 55 11.81 27.77 -17.02
C ARG A 55 11.44 28.38 -18.38
N LYS A 56 10.28 29.03 -18.49
CA LYS A 56 9.86 29.73 -19.72
C LYS A 56 10.69 31.00 -19.97
N LEU A 57 11.03 31.73 -18.91
CA LEU A 57 11.91 32.90 -18.96
C LEU A 57 13.38 32.54 -19.24
N SER A 58 13.76 31.26 -19.18
CA SER A 58 15.16 30.81 -19.25
C SER A 58 16.07 31.46 -18.20
N ASP A 59 15.51 31.93 -17.08
CA ASP A 59 16.27 32.46 -15.95
C ASP A 59 16.76 31.31 -15.05
N LEU A 60 17.96 30.82 -15.36
CA LEU A 60 18.53 29.62 -14.75
C LEU A 60 18.90 29.82 -13.26
N ASN A 61 19.28 31.04 -12.87
CA ASN A 61 19.65 31.32 -11.48
C ASN A 61 18.41 31.32 -10.60
N SER A 62 17.37 32.06 -11.01
CA SER A 62 16.09 32.08 -10.29
C SER A 62 15.40 30.72 -10.29
N LEU A 63 15.54 29.94 -11.37
CA LEU A 63 15.05 28.55 -11.43
C LEU A 63 15.74 27.66 -10.37
N ARG A 64 17.07 27.74 -10.24
CA ARG A 64 17.81 26.99 -9.23
C ARG A 64 17.39 27.38 -7.81
N GLU A 65 17.27 28.68 -7.54
CA GLU A 65 16.82 29.19 -6.23
C GLU A 65 15.38 28.75 -5.92
N ALA A 66 14.49 28.74 -6.92
CA ALA A 66 13.13 28.26 -6.78
C ALA A 66 13.08 26.77 -6.40
N TYR A 67 13.86 25.92 -7.07
CA TYR A 67 13.98 24.50 -6.74
C TYR A 67 14.55 24.26 -5.34
N GLN A 68 15.63 24.94 -4.97
CA GLN A 68 16.22 24.83 -3.63
C GLN A 68 15.23 25.23 -2.54
N ARG A 69 14.48 26.32 -2.76
CA ARG A 69 13.42 26.74 -1.84
C ARG A 69 12.29 25.71 -1.78
N PHE A 70 11.88 25.14 -2.93
CA PHE A 70 10.83 24.14 -2.96
C PHE A 70 11.24 22.89 -2.17
N HIS A 71 12.44 22.37 -2.43
CA HIS A 71 12.99 21.22 -1.70
C HIS A 71 13.13 21.50 -0.21
N LYS A 72 13.50 22.72 0.19
CA LYS A 72 13.61 23.08 1.61
C LYS A 72 12.31 22.84 2.39
N TYR A 73 11.15 23.07 1.79
CA TYR A 73 9.86 22.91 2.46
C TYR A 73 9.16 21.59 2.14
N PHE A 74 9.39 21.02 0.96
CA PHE A 74 8.69 19.83 0.49
C PHE A 74 9.65 18.77 -0.05
N PRO A 75 9.41 17.48 0.21
CA PRO A 75 10.01 16.41 -0.57
C PRO A 75 9.60 16.57 -2.03
N LEU A 76 10.55 16.49 -2.96
CA LEU A 76 10.24 16.57 -4.39
C LEU A 76 9.95 15.17 -4.94
N THR A 77 9.00 15.11 -5.88
CA THR A 77 8.70 13.86 -6.56
C THR A 77 9.89 13.45 -7.44
N PRO A 78 10.05 12.15 -7.76
CA PRO A 78 11.13 11.70 -8.63
C PRO A 78 11.17 12.42 -9.98
N GLN A 79 10.01 12.80 -10.52
CA GLN A 79 9.93 13.54 -11.77
C GLN A 79 10.49 14.97 -11.64
N LEU A 80 10.11 15.69 -10.58
CA LEU A 80 10.62 17.04 -10.31
C LEU A 80 12.14 17.04 -10.11
N TRP A 81 12.66 16.04 -9.40
CA TRP A 81 14.10 15.83 -9.24
C TRP A 81 14.81 15.61 -10.57
N LEU A 82 14.28 14.70 -11.40
CA LEU A 82 14.87 14.42 -12.72
C LEU A 82 14.85 15.66 -13.61
N ASP A 83 13.79 16.45 -13.59
CA ASP A 83 13.70 17.67 -14.39
C ASP A 83 14.71 18.73 -13.93
N TRP A 84 14.86 18.94 -12.61
CA TRP A 84 15.87 19.84 -12.06
C TRP A 84 17.29 19.38 -12.41
N ILE A 85 17.61 18.10 -12.18
CA ILE A 85 18.93 17.54 -12.46
C ILE A 85 19.26 17.66 -13.95
N ARG A 86 18.30 17.40 -14.85
CA ARG A 86 18.52 17.56 -16.30
C ARG A 86 18.82 19.00 -16.68
N ASP A 87 18.13 19.95 -16.07
CA ASP A 87 18.40 21.38 -16.29
C ASP A 87 19.82 21.73 -15.80
N GLU A 88 20.24 21.24 -14.62
CA GLU A 88 21.59 21.46 -14.08
C GLU A 88 22.70 20.80 -14.91
N ILE A 89 22.46 19.59 -15.44
CA ILE A 89 23.40 18.88 -16.32
C ILE A 89 23.66 19.69 -17.61
N ARG A 90 22.64 20.36 -18.16
CA ARG A 90 22.80 21.19 -19.36
C ARG A 90 23.71 22.39 -19.11
N ILE A 91 23.69 22.92 -17.88
CA ILE A 91 24.47 24.10 -17.46
C ILE A 91 25.89 23.71 -17.06
N ALA A 92 26.08 22.51 -16.50
CA ALA A 92 27.36 22.05 -15.96
C ALA A 92 28.39 21.76 -17.07
N HIS A 93 29.32 22.69 -17.28
CA HIS A 93 30.41 22.55 -18.26
C HIS A 93 31.76 22.30 -17.58
N THR A 94 31.95 22.79 -16.36
CA THR A 94 33.17 22.62 -15.58
C THR A 94 33.14 21.33 -14.74
N PRO A 95 34.30 20.73 -14.42
CA PRO A 95 34.35 19.56 -13.55
C PRO A 95 33.86 19.87 -12.12
N GLU A 96 33.98 21.11 -11.66
CA GLU A 96 33.44 21.59 -10.38
C GLU A 96 31.90 21.58 -10.39
N GLU A 97 31.26 22.14 -11.43
CA GLU A 97 29.80 22.13 -11.58
C GLU A 97 29.25 20.71 -11.72
N ARG A 98 30.00 19.81 -12.39
CA ARG A 98 29.59 18.40 -12.45
C ARG A 98 29.64 17.72 -11.08
N ARG A 99 30.57 18.09 -10.20
CA ARG A 99 30.56 17.60 -8.81
C ARG A 99 29.37 18.16 -8.02
N THR A 100 28.94 19.39 -8.27
CA THR A 100 27.72 19.92 -7.66
C THR A 100 26.47 19.16 -8.12
N VAL A 101 26.42 18.70 -9.37
CA VAL A 101 25.34 17.83 -9.85
C VAL A 101 25.36 16.47 -9.15
N LEU A 102 26.53 15.88 -8.85
CA LEU A 102 26.60 14.65 -8.05
C LEU A 102 26.00 14.85 -6.65
N SER A 103 26.33 15.97 -5.98
CA SER A 103 25.73 16.32 -4.69
C SER A 103 24.21 16.44 -4.79
N LEU A 104 23.69 16.97 -5.91
CA LEU A 104 22.26 17.08 -6.16
C LEU A 104 21.58 15.70 -6.29
N PHE A 105 22.24 14.73 -6.94
CA PHE A 105 21.76 13.35 -6.97
C PHE A 105 21.72 12.71 -5.56
N GLU A 106 22.71 12.97 -4.71
CA GLU A 106 22.72 12.48 -3.33
C GLU A 106 21.53 13.00 -2.51
N GLU A 107 21.14 14.26 -2.69
CA GLU A 107 19.93 14.81 -2.07
C GLU A 107 18.66 14.19 -2.67
N ALA A 108 18.64 13.99 -3.99
CA ALA A 108 17.46 13.50 -4.70
C ALA A 108 17.06 12.06 -4.32
N VAL A 109 18.03 11.18 -4.06
CA VAL A 109 17.76 9.78 -3.70
C VAL A 109 17.22 9.59 -2.28
N GLU A 110 17.31 10.62 -1.42
CA GLU A 110 16.84 10.56 -0.03
C GLU A 110 15.31 10.73 0.10
N ASP A 111 14.70 11.55 -0.77
CA ASP A 111 13.27 11.89 -0.69
C ASP A 111 12.37 10.66 -0.93
N TYR A 112 12.54 9.96 -2.05
CA TYR A 112 11.75 8.77 -2.38
C TYR A 112 12.57 7.74 -3.15
N LEU A 113 12.18 6.46 -3.00
CA LEU A 113 12.77 5.39 -3.80
C LEU A 113 12.41 5.57 -5.28
N CYS A 114 13.42 5.86 -6.09
CA CYS A 114 13.31 5.92 -7.54
C CYS A 114 14.47 5.18 -8.21
N VAL A 115 14.15 4.05 -8.85
CA VAL A 115 15.15 3.26 -9.59
C VAL A 115 15.72 4.05 -10.77
N ASP A 116 14.88 4.78 -11.50
CA ASP A 116 15.30 5.55 -12.66
C ASP A 116 16.34 6.64 -12.27
N LEU A 117 16.18 7.26 -11.09
CA LEU A 117 17.10 8.26 -10.57
C LEU A 117 18.48 7.68 -10.23
N TRP A 118 18.51 6.49 -9.61
CA TRP A 118 19.77 5.78 -9.32
C TRP A 118 20.54 5.40 -10.60
N ILE A 119 19.82 5.03 -11.66
CA ILE A 119 20.43 4.70 -12.96
C ILE A 119 21.04 5.96 -13.58
N GLU A 120 20.31 7.07 -13.62
CA GLU A 120 20.83 8.36 -14.10
C GLU A 120 22.03 8.84 -13.27
N TYR A 121 22.00 8.64 -11.95
CA TYR A 121 23.11 8.97 -11.06
C TYR A 121 24.37 8.18 -11.43
N ALA A 122 24.25 6.86 -11.60
CA ALA A 122 25.36 6.01 -12.01
C ALA A 122 25.88 6.36 -13.41
N GLN A 123 24.98 6.62 -14.37
CA GLN A 123 25.34 7.02 -15.73
C GLN A 123 26.10 8.36 -15.75
N PHE A 124 25.65 9.33 -14.95
CA PHE A 124 26.32 10.61 -14.85
C PHE A 124 27.69 10.49 -14.18
N SER A 125 27.82 9.69 -13.12
CA SER A 125 29.10 9.39 -12.45
C SER A 125 30.13 8.80 -13.42
N LEU A 126 29.72 7.91 -14.33
CA LEU A 126 30.62 7.36 -15.36
C LEU A 126 31.24 8.44 -16.24
N THR A 127 30.55 9.55 -16.50
CA THR A 127 31.07 10.65 -17.33
C THR A 127 32.27 11.36 -16.69
N LEU A 128 32.47 11.22 -15.37
CA LEU A 128 33.60 11.76 -14.63
C LEU A 128 34.80 10.79 -14.60
N GLY A 129 34.63 9.57 -15.12
CA GLY A 129 35.71 8.62 -15.37
C GLY A 129 36.15 7.79 -14.16
N ASP A 130 35.36 7.78 -13.08
CA ASP A 130 35.65 6.96 -11.91
C ASP A 130 34.68 5.76 -11.80
N LEU A 131 35.24 4.59 -12.09
CA LEU A 131 34.52 3.32 -12.09
C LEU A 131 34.18 2.86 -10.66
N GLU A 132 35.03 3.16 -9.68
CA GLU A 132 34.84 2.69 -8.30
C GLU A 132 33.72 3.47 -7.61
N THR A 133 33.67 4.79 -7.81
CA THR A 133 32.54 5.60 -7.32
C THR A 133 31.24 5.21 -8.00
N THR A 134 31.24 5.00 -9.32
CA THR A 134 30.07 4.50 -10.04
C THR A 134 29.58 3.18 -9.46
N ARG A 135 30.49 2.22 -9.21
CA ARG A 135 30.15 0.95 -8.59
C ARG A 135 29.54 1.15 -7.20
N SER A 136 30.16 2.00 -6.38
CA SER A 136 29.67 2.34 -5.04
C SER A 136 28.25 2.94 -5.09
N ILE A 137 27.98 3.82 -6.06
CA ILE A 137 26.64 4.40 -6.29
C ILE A 137 25.63 3.32 -6.66
N ILE A 138 25.96 2.42 -7.59
CA ILE A 138 25.04 1.35 -7.99
C ILE A 138 24.81 0.36 -6.84
N GLU A 139 25.85 -0.01 -6.09
CA GLU A 139 25.73 -0.88 -4.93
C GLU A 139 24.84 -0.24 -3.84
N LYS A 140 24.99 1.07 -3.59
CA LYS A 140 24.03 1.83 -2.75
C LYS A 140 22.62 1.76 -3.36
N GLY A 141 22.45 1.99 -4.65
CA GLY A 141 21.15 1.86 -5.31
C GLY A 141 20.53 0.47 -5.13
N LEU A 142 21.34 -0.59 -5.15
CA LEU A 142 20.90 -1.97 -4.93
C LEU A 142 20.45 -2.22 -3.48
N THR A 143 21.03 -1.57 -2.48
CA THR A 143 20.55 -1.70 -1.10
C THR A 143 19.15 -1.09 -0.92
N TYR A 144 18.84 -0.01 -1.63
CA TYR A 144 17.53 0.65 -1.59
C TYR A 144 16.47 0.00 -2.50
N GLY A 145 16.84 -0.29 -3.75
CA GLY A 145 15.91 -0.68 -4.82
C GLY A 145 16.18 -2.03 -5.47
N GLY A 146 17.24 -2.75 -5.08
CA GLY A 146 17.62 -4.02 -5.71
C GLY A 146 16.62 -5.15 -5.48
N LEU A 147 15.79 -5.06 -4.43
CA LEU A 147 14.70 -6.00 -4.11
C LEU A 147 13.34 -5.58 -4.70
N HIS A 148 13.29 -4.49 -5.49
CA HIS A 148 12.06 -4.03 -6.11
C HIS A 148 11.65 -5.01 -7.22
N ALA A 149 10.56 -5.76 -7.03
CA ALA A 149 10.20 -6.87 -7.92
C ALA A 149 10.10 -6.49 -9.42
N SER A 150 9.43 -5.36 -9.74
CA SER A 150 9.25 -4.94 -11.15
C SER A 150 10.37 -4.10 -11.74
N LYS A 151 10.97 -3.16 -10.98
CA LYS A 151 11.99 -2.23 -11.48
C LYS A 151 13.43 -2.57 -11.06
N GLY A 152 13.63 -3.36 -10.01
CA GLY A 152 14.94 -3.64 -9.43
C GLY A 152 15.91 -4.32 -10.40
N GLY A 153 15.38 -5.13 -11.34
CA GLY A 153 16.16 -5.73 -12.42
C GLY A 153 17.00 -4.71 -13.20
N LEU A 154 16.47 -3.50 -13.42
CA LEU A 154 17.18 -2.45 -14.16
C LEU A 154 18.47 -2.00 -13.47
N LEU A 155 18.53 -1.99 -12.13
CA LEU A 155 19.75 -1.66 -11.39
C LEU A 155 20.78 -2.77 -11.50
N TRP A 156 20.34 -4.02 -11.42
CA TRP A 156 21.21 -5.17 -11.62
C TRP A 156 21.77 -5.20 -13.05
N ASP A 157 20.93 -4.94 -14.05
CA ASP A 157 21.33 -4.83 -15.46
C ASP A 157 22.40 -3.75 -15.63
N THR A 158 22.20 -2.58 -15.01
CA THR A 158 23.17 -1.47 -15.02
C THR A 158 24.51 -1.90 -14.40
N LEU A 159 24.51 -2.61 -13.26
CA LEU A 159 25.73 -3.13 -12.67
C LEU A 159 26.43 -4.15 -13.59
N ARG A 160 25.66 -5.09 -14.18
CA ARG A 160 26.20 -6.10 -15.11
C ARG A 160 26.83 -5.44 -16.33
N GLU A 161 26.18 -4.43 -16.91
CA GLU A 161 26.71 -3.68 -18.05
C GLU A 161 28.04 -2.99 -17.72
N VAL A 162 28.13 -2.34 -16.55
CA VAL A 162 29.37 -1.67 -16.09
C VAL A 162 30.50 -2.69 -15.89
N GLU A 163 30.22 -3.82 -15.24
CA GLU A 163 31.25 -4.84 -14.99
C GLU A 163 31.67 -5.57 -16.27
N ASN A 164 30.76 -5.77 -17.23
CA ASN A 164 31.08 -6.32 -18.55
C ASN A 164 31.90 -5.34 -19.41
N ALA A 165 31.58 -4.05 -19.35
CA ALA A 165 32.37 -3.01 -20.00
C ALA A 165 33.79 -2.98 -19.43
N HIS A 166 33.94 -3.08 -18.10
CA HIS A 166 35.24 -3.17 -17.46
C HIS A 166 36.01 -4.44 -17.86
N ALA A 167 35.34 -5.59 -17.96
CA ALA A 167 35.96 -6.83 -18.45
C ALA A 167 36.55 -6.67 -19.85
N SER A 168 35.89 -5.90 -20.71
CA SER A 168 36.31 -5.65 -22.09
C SER A 168 37.55 -4.75 -22.21
N LEU A 169 37.94 -4.05 -21.14
CA LEU A 169 39.16 -3.24 -21.10
C LEU A 169 40.44 -4.06 -20.89
N HIS A 170 40.30 -5.27 -20.32
CA HIS A 170 41.43 -6.15 -20.05
C HIS A 170 41.67 -7.13 -21.20
N PRO A 171 42.93 -7.46 -21.54
CA PRO A 171 43.22 -8.50 -22.51
C PRO A 171 42.58 -9.84 -22.10
N LYS A 172 42.02 -10.56 -23.08
CA LYS A 172 41.48 -11.91 -22.85
C LYS A 172 42.57 -12.80 -22.24
N ASP A 173 42.17 -13.66 -21.31
CA ASP A 173 43.04 -14.59 -20.55
C ASP A 173 44.03 -13.96 -19.57
N SER A 174 43.92 -12.65 -19.29
CA SER A 174 44.68 -12.03 -18.18
C SER A 174 44.12 -12.40 -16.81
N VAL A 175 44.94 -12.27 -15.77
CA VAL A 175 44.52 -12.52 -14.37
C VAL A 175 43.41 -11.53 -13.97
N GLU A 176 43.54 -10.27 -14.40
CA GLU A 176 42.57 -9.19 -14.18
C GLU A 176 41.26 -9.48 -14.91
N TRP A 177 41.33 -9.98 -16.15
CA TRP A 177 40.15 -10.40 -16.91
C TRP A 177 39.40 -11.55 -16.22
N ALA A 178 40.12 -12.58 -15.77
CA ALA A 178 39.53 -13.70 -15.04
C ALA A 178 38.89 -13.26 -13.70
N ASN A 179 39.54 -12.34 -12.98
CA ASN A 179 38.99 -11.75 -11.76
C ASN A 179 37.72 -10.94 -12.03
N GLN A 180 37.70 -10.21 -13.15
CA GLN A 180 36.55 -9.42 -13.55
C GLN A 180 35.36 -10.30 -13.98
N LEU A 181 35.59 -11.41 -14.67
CA LEU A 181 34.54 -12.39 -14.97
C LEU A 181 33.95 -13.04 -13.72
N LYS A 182 34.78 -13.33 -12.71
CA LYS A 182 34.28 -13.81 -11.40
C LYS A 182 33.36 -12.79 -10.73
N ARG A 183 33.63 -11.49 -10.87
CA ARG A 183 32.73 -10.43 -10.39
C ARG A 183 31.40 -10.44 -11.14
N VAL A 184 31.42 -10.50 -12.48
CA VAL A 184 30.20 -10.59 -13.30
C VAL A 184 29.37 -11.82 -12.89
N ALA A 185 30.02 -12.97 -12.66
CA ALA A 185 29.35 -14.18 -12.18
C ALA A 185 28.70 -13.99 -10.80
N GLU A 186 29.39 -13.30 -9.88
CA GLU A 186 28.83 -13.00 -8.56
C GLU A 186 27.64 -12.03 -8.65
N VAL A 187 27.63 -11.09 -9.61
CA VAL A 187 26.46 -10.24 -9.88
C VAL A 187 25.28 -11.07 -10.37
N PHE A 188 25.48 -11.98 -11.34
CA PHE A 188 24.43 -12.90 -11.78
C PHE A 188 23.88 -13.74 -10.64
N LYS A 189 24.77 -14.33 -9.83
CA LYS A 189 24.39 -15.13 -8.66
C LYS A 189 23.53 -14.35 -7.67
N ARG A 190 23.94 -13.11 -7.35
CA ARG A 190 23.19 -12.22 -6.45
C ARG A 190 21.83 -11.88 -7.03
N GLN A 191 21.76 -11.44 -8.29
CA GLN A 191 20.51 -11.06 -8.95
C GLN A 191 19.54 -12.23 -9.09
N LEU A 192 20.00 -13.39 -9.54
CA LEU A 192 19.17 -14.59 -9.71
C LEU A 192 18.70 -15.17 -8.37
N SER A 193 19.28 -14.74 -7.25
CA SER A 193 18.80 -15.06 -5.91
C SER A 193 17.71 -14.11 -5.40
N VAL A 194 17.33 -13.09 -6.17
CA VAL A 194 16.28 -12.11 -5.84
C VAL A 194 15.02 -12.39 -6.68
N PRO A 195 13.82 -12.41 -6.08
CA PRO A 195 12.57 -12.61 -6.80
C PRO A 195 12.18 -11.36 -7.61
N LEU A 196 12.67 -11.26 -8.85
CA LEU A 196 12.40 -10.17 -9.79
C LEU A 196 11.50 -10.65 -10.92
N LEU A 197 10.62 -9.78 -11.43
CA LEU A 197 9.81 -10.10 -12.60
C LEU A 197 10.70 -10.37 -13.82
N ASN A 198 10.33 -11.37 -14.61
CA ASN A 198 11.06 -11.83 -15.81
C ASN A 198 12.49 -12.32 -15.53
N MET A 199 12.79 -12.78 -14.30
CA MET A 199 14.10 -13.33 -13.94
C MET A 199 14.48 -14.58 -14.76
N GLU A 200 13.51 -15.24 -15.40
CA GLU A 200 13.72 -16.34 -16.35
C GLU A 200 14.61 -15.91 -17.52
N ASN A 201 14.40 -14.69 -18.04
CA ASN A 201 15.22 -14.15 -19.14
C ASN A 201 16.67 -13.94 -18.68
N THR A 202 16.87 -13.40 -17.49
CA THR A 202 18.22 -13.24 -16.90
C THR A 202 18.90 -14.59 -16.68
N TYR A 203 18.13 -15.64 -16.35
CA TYR A 203 18.67 -16.98 -16.20
C TYR A 203 19.09 -17.58 -17.55
N GLU A 204 18.32 -17.36 -18.61
CA GLU A 204 18.69 -17.74 -19.98
C GLU A 204 19.97 -17.01 -20.43
N GLU A 205 20.05 -15.69 -20.21
CA GLU A 205 21.26 -14.90 -20.49
C GLU A 205 22.48 -15.44 -19.75
N TRP A 206 22.34 -15.74 -18.46
CA TRP A 206 23.41 -16.34 -17.66
C TRP A 206 23.84 -17.71 -18.22
N ARG A 207 22.89 -18.54 -18.64
CA ARG A 207 23.15 -19.88 -19.17
C ARG A 207 23.89 -19.84 -20.50
N GLU A 208 23.57 -18.89 -21.36
CA GLU A 208 24.30 -18.66 -22.61
C GLU A 208 25.70 -18.11 -22.31
N TRP A 209 25.78 -17.10 -21.43
CA TRP A 209 27.05 -16.49 -21.03
C TRP A 209 27.99 -17.50 -20.36
N SER A 210 27.48 -18.37 -19.48
CA SER A 210 28.29 -19.35 -18.76
C SER A 210 28.95 -20.37 -19.68
N GLN A 211 28.32 -20.70 -20.82
CA GLN A 211 28.89 -21.60 -21.83
C GLN A 211 30.09 -20.99 -22.56
N THR A 212 30.24 -19.66 -22.53
CA THR A 212 31.36 -18.96 -23.17
C THR A 212 32.62 -18.91 -22.31
N LEU A 213 32.54 -19.37 -21.06
CA LEU A 213 33.62 -19.25 -20.07
C LEU A 213 34.52 -20.50 -20.08
N PRO A 214 35.81 -20.36 -19.72
CA PRO A 214 36.69 -21.50 -19.51
C PRO A 214 36.18 -22.44 -18.40
N ASP A 215 36.42 -23.74 -18.56
CA ASP A 215 35.99 -24.77 -17.60
C ASP A 215 36.48 -24.49 -16.16
N ASN A 216 35.62 -24.77 -15.17
CA ASN A 216 35.85 -24.67 -13.72
C ASN A 216 36.06 -23.25 -13.14
N LEU A 217 35.68 -22.18 -13.85
CA LEU A 217 35.82 -20.83 -13.32
C LEU A 217 34.73 -20.46 -12.27
N ILE A 218 33.53 -21.02 -12.43
CA ILE A 218 32.32 -20.70 -11.65
C ILE A 218 31.58 -22.02 -11.38
N ASP A 219 30.97 -22.14 -10.19
CA ASP A 219 30.08 -23.25 -9.83
C ASP A 219 28.63 -22.96 -10.26
N PRO A 220 28.09 -23.65 -11.29
CA PRO A 220 26.73 -23.41 -11.76
C PRO A 220 25.64 -23.85 -10.77
N GLU A 221 25.91 -24.86 -9.93
CA GLU A 221 24.88 -25.44 -9.05
C GLU A 221 24.38 -24.43 -8.01
N GLN A 222 25.30 -23.59 -7.50
CA GLN A 222 24.94 -22.56 -6.52
C GLN A 222 23.99 -21.52 -7.10
N ILE A 223 24.20 -21.12 -8.35
CA ILE A 223 23.38 -20.12 -9.04
C ILE A 223 22.00 -20.69 -9.37
N GLU A 224 21.94 -21.93 -9.88
CA GLU A 224 20.68 -22.62 -10.14
C GLU A 224 19.83 -22.80 -8.88
N TRP A 225 20.47 -23.11 -7.75
CA TRP A 225 19.76 -23.25 -6.48
C TRP A 225 19.13 -21.92 -6.04
N GLY A 226 19.90 -20.81 -6.13
CA GLY A 226 19.41 -19.46 -5.84
C GLY A 226 18.22 -19.08 -6.72
N TYR A 227 18.35 -19.31 -8.02
CA TYR A 227 17.30 -19.09 -9.03
C TYR A 227 16.01 -19.84 -8.71
N LYS A 228 16.08 -21.16 -8.48
CA LYS A 228 14.88 -21.97 -8.19
C LYS A 228 14.16 -21.49 -6.93
N LYS A 229 14.90 -21.09 -5.89
CA LYS A 229 14.32 -20.56 -4.65
C LYS A 229 13.68 -19.18 -4.85
N ALA A 230 14.34 -18.30 -5.59
CA ALA A 230 13.80 -16.98 -5.91
C ALA A 230 12.55 -17.06 -6.79
N LEU A 231 12.51 -17.98 -7.76
CA LEU A 231 11.34 -18.21 -8.61
C LEU A 231 10.12 -18.66 -7.80
N GLN A 232 10.30 -19.59 -6.85
CA GLN A 232 9.23 -20.01 -5.93
C GLN A 232 8.71 -18.86 -5.06
N LEU A 233 9.60 -17.96 -4.61
CA LEU A 233 9.19 -16.75 -3.88
C LEU A 233 8.43 -15.79 -4.79
N LEU A 234 8.88 -15.61 -6.03
CA LEU A 234 8.23 -14.73 -7.00
C LEU A 234 6.79 -15.15 -7.31
N GLU A 235 6.51 -16.45 -7.38
CA GLU A 235 5.12 -16.96 -7.53
C GLU A 235 4.18 -16.47 -6.42
N THR A 236 4.70 -16.26 -5.20
CA THR A 236 3.90 -15.71 -4.10
C THR A 236 3.69 -14.20 -4.21
N TYR A 237 4.59 -13.48 -4.90
CA TYR A 237 4.55 -12.03 -5.04
C TYR A 237 3.71 -11.58 -6.24
N LYS A 238 3.72 -12.38 -7.32
CA LYS A 238 3.06 -12.08 -8.59
C LYS A 238 1.59 -11.65 -8.47
N PRO A 239 0.72 -12.29 -7.64
CA PRO A 239 -0.66 -11.84 -7.51
C PRO A 239 -0.81 -10.43 -6.92
N PHE A 240 0.16 -9.97 -6.13
CA PHE A 240 0.18 -8.62 -5.57
C PHE A 240 0.70 -7.62 -6.60
N GLU A 241 1.79 -7.95 -7.31
CA GLU A 241 2.34 -7.11 -8.38
C GLU A 241 1.32 -6.89 -9.51
N ASP A 242 0.62 -7.94 -9.95
CA ASP A 242 -0.43 -7.84 -10.97
C ASP A 242 -1.57 -6.88 -10.52
N ARG A 243 -1.98 -6.96 -9.24
CA ARG A 243 -2.98 -6.04 -8.66
C ARG A 243 -2.47 -4.59 -8.59
N LEU A 244 -1.20 -4.40 -8.25
CA LEU A 244 -0.59 -3.06 -8.20
C LEU A 244 -0.55 -2.43 -9.59
N ASP A 245 -0.25 -3.20 -10.63
CA ASP A 245 -0.22 -2.73 -12.03
C ASP A 245 -1.63 -2.40 -12.56
N GLU A 246 -2.68 -3.13 -12.12
CA GLU A 246 -4.07 -2.87 -12.51
C GLU A 246 -4.68 -1.62 -11.85
N LEU A 247 -4.20 -1.25 -10.66
CA LEU A 247 -4.70 -0.10 -9.93
C LEU A 247 -4.22 1.20 -10.58
N SER A 248 -5.14 1.94 -11.20
CA SER A 248 -4.88 3.35 -11.53
C SER A 248 -4.54 4.11 -10.25
N SER A 249 -3.65 5.11 -10.34
CA SER A 249 -3.18 5.96 -9.23
C SER A 249 -4.25 6.69 -8.40
N ALA A 250 -5.55 6.49 -8.68
CA ALA A 250 -6.65 7.20 -8.05
C ALA A 250 -7.27 6.49 -6.82
N ASP A 251 -7.15 5.17 -6.66
CA ASP A 251 -7.72 4.46 -5.50
C ASP A 251 -6.68 4.22 -4.40
N ALA A 252 -6.36 5.28 -3.64
CA ALA A 252 -5.37 5.25 -2.57
C ALA A 252 -5.71 4.23 -1.46
N VAL A 253 -7.01 3.95 -1.22
CA VAL A 253 -7.45 3.03 -0.18
C VAL A 253 -7.19 1.59 -0.60
N GLU A 254 -7.57 1.21 -1.83
CA GLU A 254 -7.29 -0.13 -2.32
C GLU A 254 -5.78 -0.35 -2.48
N LEU A 255 -5.05 0.65 -2.96
CA LEU A 255 -3.58 0.61 -3.03
C LEU A 255 -2.96 0.34 -1.65
N GLN A 256 -3.43 1.04 -0.61
CA GLN A 256 -2.99 0.82 0.76
C GLN A 256 -3.28 -0.61 1.24
N ASN A 257 -4.46 -1.15 0.91
CA ASN A 257 -4.84 -2.51 1.29
C ASN A 257 -3.94 -3.55 0.61
N VAL A 258 -3.67 -3.41 -0.69
CA VAL A 258 -2.76 -4.31 -1.42
C VAL A 258 -1.39 -4.33 -0.79
N TYR A 259 -0.79 -3.16 -0.49
CA TYR A 259 0.51 -3.12 0.17
C TYR A 259 0.48 -3.74 1.57
N LYS A 260 -0.57 -3.50 2.37
CA LYS A 260 -0.71 -4.12 3.70
C LYS A 260 -0.81 -5.64 3.63
N GLU A 261 -1.54 -6.18 2.66
CA GLU A 261 -1.62 -7.63 2.43
C GLU A 261 -0.28 -8.19 1.95
N TYR A 262 0.37 -7.50 1.01
CA TYR A 262 1.65 -7.92 0.46
C TYR A 262 2.75 -7.93 1.54
N ILE A 263 2.87 -6.86 2.32
CA ILE A 263 3.85 -6.78 3.43
C ILE A 263 3.63 -7.90 4.46
N LYS A 264 2.38 -8.26 4.76
CA LYS A 264 2.07 -9.38 5.67
C LYS A 264 2.48 -10.75 5.10
N ALA A 265 2.48 -10.91 3.79
CA ALA A 265 2.89 -12.15 3.13
C ALA A 265 4.41 -12.34 3.11
N VAL A 266 5.18 -11.24 3.16
CA VAL A 266 6.64 -11.25 3.10
C VAL A 266 7.25 -11.48 4.50
N LYS A 267 8.27 -12.35 4.56
CA LYS A 267 9.00 -12.67 5.80
C LYS A 267 10.34 -11.93 5.94
N ASP A 268 10.96 -11.59 4.81
CA ASP A 268 12.28 -10.97 4.78
C ASP A 268 12.21 -9.48 5.15
N PRO A 269 12.93 -9.01 6.19
CA PRO A 269 12.87 -7.62 6.63
C PRO A 269 13.31 -6.60 5.56
N SER A 270 14.34 -6.91 4.78
CA SER A 270 14.84 -6.01 3.73
C SER A 270 13.82 -5.82 2.62
N THR A 271 13.14 -6.90 2.23
CA THR A 271 12.04 -6.86 1.27
C THR A 271 10.86 -6.07 1.84
N VAL A 272 10.54 -6.23 3.12
CA VAL A 272 9.49 -5.42 3.79
C VAL A 272 9.84 -3.93 3.76
N ILE A 273 11.09 -3.55 4.05
CA ILE A 273 11.54 -2.14 3.96
C ILE A 273 11.40 -1.62 2.53
N CYS A 274 11.83 -2.41 1.53
CA CYS A 274 11.69 -2.04 0.13
C CYS A 274 10.21 -1.84 -0.26
N LEU A 275 9.30 -2.69 0.23
CA LEU A 275 7.86 -2.53 0.02
C LEU A 275 7.29 -1.26 0.66
N TYR A 276 7.73 -0.90 1.86
CA TYR A 276 7.33 0.37 2.46
C TYR A 276 7.87 1.57 1.68
N GLU A 277 9.14 1.55 1.27
CA GLU A 277 9.73 2.61 0.43
C GLU A 277 9.00 2.74 -0.92
N ARG A 278 8.51 1.63 -1.49
CA ARG A 278 7.63 1.66 -2.68
C ARG A 278 6.26 2.27 -2.36
N ALA A 279 5.63 1.85 -1.26
CA ALA A 279 4.29 2.29 -0.88
C ALA A 279 4.24 3.80 -0.61
N VAL A 280 5.25 4.36 0.08
CA VAL A 280 5.28 5.79 0.41
C VAL A 280 5.43 6.69 -0.81
N VAL A 281 5.91 6.20 -1.96
CA VAL A 281 5.97 7.00 -3.20
C VAL A 281 4.58 7.47 -3.62
N SER A 282 3.55 6.61 -3.46
CA SER A 282 2.16 6.93 -3.84
C SER A 282 1.28 7.29 -2.65
N LEU A 283 1.64 6.84 -1.44
CA LEU A 283 0.84 7.01 -0.21
C LEU A 283 1.54 7.92 0.81
N CYS A 284 2.41 8.83 0.35
CA CYS A 284 3.22 9.70 1.22
C CYS A 284 2.39 10.56 2.19
N LEU A 285 1.16 10.91 1.83
CA LEU A 285 0.25 11.72 2.67
C LEU A 285 -0.60 10.88 3.64
N THR A 286 -0.30 9.58 3.80
CA THR A 286 -1.03 8.66 4.69
C THR A 286 -0.21 8.35 5.95
N PRO A 287 -0.48 8.97 7.12
CA PRO A 287 0.35 8.82 8.32
C PRO A 287 0.50 7.37 8.80
N SER A 288 -0.58 6.58 8.75
CA SER A 288 -0.56 5.19 9.22
C SER A 288 0.48 4.29 8.52
N ILE A 289 0.82 4.57 7.25
CA ILE A 289 1.86 3.81 6.54
C ILE A 289 3.25 4.17 7.08
N TRP A 290 3.49 5.44 7.40
CA TRP A 290 4.73 5.88 8.02
C TRP A 290 4.87 5.32 9.43
N GLU A 291 3.81 5.30 10.23
CA GLU A 291 3.84 4.69 11.57
C GLU A 291 4.24 3.21 11.51
N ASP A 292 3.62 2.43 10.61
CA ASP A 292 3.92 1.02 10.45
C ASP A 292 5.33 0.79 9.88
N TYR A 293 5.77 1.64 8.96
CA TYR A 293 7.13 1.60 8.43
C TYR A 293 8.17 1.88 9.52
N ILE A 294 7.96 2.93 10.33
CA ILE A 294 8.85 3.29 11.42
C ILE A 294 8.91 2.18 12.48
N LYS A 295 7.80 1.52 12.80
CA LYS A 295 7.79 0.36 13.73
C LYS A 295 8.72 -0.77 13.24
N VAL A 296 8.74 -1.03 11.94
CA VAL A 296 9.67 -2.02 11.35
C VAL A 296 11.11 -1.50 11.38
N ALA A 297 11.30 -0.22 11.08
CA ALA A 297 12.62 0.41 11.09
C ALA A 297 13.21 0.63 12.49
N PHE A 298 12.40 0.57 13.56
CA PHE A 298 12.77 0.98 14.92
C PHE A 298 13.98 0.25 15.52
N LYS A 299 14.37 -0.92 14.98
CA LYS A 299 15.58 -1.64 15.42
C LYS A 299 16.86 -1.15 14.74
N MET A 300 16.75 -0.36 13.69
CA MET A 300 17.84 0.13 12.85
C MET A 300 17.93 1.64 12.98
N GLU A 301 18.90 2.13 13.76
CA GLU A 301 19.01 3.55 14.16
C GLU A 301 18.97 4.50 12.97
N GLU A 302 19.90 4.35 12.03
CA GLU A 302 20.02 5.22 10.86
C GLU A 302 18.74 5.21 10.02
N VAL A 303 18.11 4.04 9.85
CA VAL A 303 16.88 3.89 9.08
C VAL A 303 15.70 4.54 9.81
N ALA A 304 15.56 4.35 11.12
CA ALA A 304 14.50 4.94 11.92
C ALA A 304 14.58 6.47 11.96
N LEU A 305 15.79 7.03 12.13
CA LEU A 305 16.04 8.47 12.10
C LEU A 305 15.70 9.06 10.72
N ARG A 306 16.17 8.43 9.64
CA ARG A 306 15.89 8.86 8.26
C ARG A 306 14.40 8.81 7.93
N VAL A 307 13.74 7.67 8.19
CA VAL A 307 12.32 7.47 7.86
C VAL A 307 11.42 8.38 8.68
N SER A 308 11.70 8.59 9.97
CA SER A 308 10.91 9.51 10.80
C SER A 308 11.04 10.97 10.33
N LYS A 309 12.23 11.40 9.91
CA LYS A 309 12.42 12.72 9.27
C LYS A 309 11.62 12.84 7.96
N LYS A 310 11.67 11.81 7.11
CA LYS A 310 10.88 11.76 5.85
C LYS A 310 9.37 11.83 6.14
N ALA A 311 8.89 11.06 7.11
CA ALA A 311 7.49 11.03 7.50
C ALA A 311 6.98 12.42 7.91
N LEU A 312 7.75 13.16 8.71
CA LEU A 312 7.39 14.50 9.17
C LEU A 312 7.41 15.56 8.06
N ARG A 313 8.31 15.45 7.08
CA ARG A 313 8.29 16.33 5.90
C ARG A 313 7.08 16.10 5.00
N ASN A 314 6.50 14.89 5.04
CA ASN A 314 5.31 14.55 4.24
C ASN A 314 3.99 14.80 4.99
N CYS A 315 3.95 14.47 6.28
CA CYS A 315 2.76 14.53 7.13
C CYS A 315 3.02 15.37 8.39
N PRO A 316 3.40 16.65 8.29
CA PRO A 316 3.73 17.50 9.44
C PRO A 316 2.56 17.75 10.39
N TRP A 317 1.32 17.56 9.92
CA TRP A 317 0.11 17.72 10.74
C TRP A 317 -0.16 16.54 11.69
N SER A 318 0.57 15.43 11.56
CA SER A 318 0.29 14.20 12.31
C SER A 318 0.96 14.21 13.68
N GLU A 319 0.17 14.36 14.74
CA GLU A 319 0.63 14.30 16.14
C GLU A 319 1.42 13.01 16.44
N ASP A 320 0.89 11.85 16.02
CA ASP A 320 1.51 10.55 16.29
C ASP A 320 2.93 10.41 15.72
N LEU A 321 3.20 10.99 14.55
CA LEU A 321 4.52 10.92 13.93
C LEU A 321 5.55 11.76 14.69
N TRP A 322 5.14 12.90 15.24
CA TRP A 322 6.01 13.72 16.09
C TRP A 322 6.31 13.04 17.42
N ILE A 323 5.30 12.40 18.04
CA ILE A 323 5.48 11.59 19.25
C ILE A 323 6.48 10.45 18.99
N ILE A 324 6.30 9.70 17.90
CA ILE A 324 7.20 8.61 17.51
C ILE A 324 8.63 9.14 17.27
N ARG A 325 8.78 10.31 16.64
CA ARG A 325 10.09 10.94 16.43
C ARG A 325 10.79 11.26 17.75
N LEU A 326 10.09 11.84 18.73
CA LEU A 326 10.65 12.11 20.06
C LEU A 326 11.07 10.81 20.76
N GLN A 327 10.26 9.75 20.66
CA GLN A 327 10.58 8.44 21.24
C GLN A 327 11.82 7.80 20.59
N ILE A 328 11.99 7.95 19.27
CA ILE A 328 13.20 7.49 18.56
C ILE A 328 14.43 8.26 19.05
N LEU A 329 14.34 9.59 19.11
CA LEU A 329 15.44 10.44 19.58
C LEU A 329 15.85 10.07 21.02
N GLU A 330 14.86 9.86 21.91
CA GLU A 330 15.11 9.41 23.27
C GLU A 330 15.78 8.01 23.31
N ASN A 331 15.25 7.04 22.55
CA ASN A 331 15.77 5.67 22.54
C ASN A 331 17.24 5.61 22.10
N TYR A 332 17.60 6.43 21.10
CA TYR A 332 18.96 6.53 20.58
C TYR A 332 19.83 7.57 21.29
N LYS A 333 19.33 8.15 22.40
CA LYS A 333 20.07 9.08 23.26
C LYS A 333 20.58 10.31 22.51
N ALA A 334 19.75 10.87 21.65
CA ALA A 334 20.02 12.14 21.00
C ALA A 334 20.22 13.25 22.03
N ASP A 335 20.91 14.31 21.60
CA ASP A 335 21.18 15.47 22.44
C ASP A 335 19.88 16.19 22.84
N GLU A 336 19.87 16.79 24.03
CA GLU A 336 18.70 17.54 24.51
C GLU A 336 18.29 18.65 23.52
N ALA A 337 19.27 19.28 22.86
CA ALA A 337 19.03 20.32 21.86
C ALA A 337 18.21 19.80 20.66
N GLU A 338 18.49 18.58 20.18
CA GLU A 338 17.75 17.98 19.07
C GLU A 338 16.32 17.63 19.46
N ILE A 339 16.12 17.14 20.70
CA ILE A 339 14.80 16.82 21.24
C ILE A 339 13.96 18.08 21.40
N VAL A 340 14.54 19.16 21.91
CA VAL A 340 13.88 20.48 22.02
C VAL A 340 13.55 21.04 20.63
N SER A 341 14.47 21.01 19.67
CA SER A 341 14.21 21.46 18.29
C SER A 341 13.06 20.69 17.67
N CYS A 342 13.07 19.36 17.80
CA CYS A 342 11.99 18.51 17.30
C CYS A 342 10.63 18.86 17.93
N PHE A 343 10.62 19.19 19.23
CA PHE A 343 9.39 19.57 19.92
C PHE A 343 8.85 20.93 19.47
N GLU A 344 9.73 21.93 19.34
CA GLU A 344 9.35 23.28 18.88
C GLU A 344 8.85 23.26 17.42
N GLU A 345 9.51 22.48 16.55
CA GLU A 345 9.06 22.26 15.17
C GLU A 345 7.68 21.59 15.13
N GLY A 346 7.45 20.58 15.99
CA GLY A 346 6.14 19.93 16.10
C GLY A 346 5.02 20.87 16.56
N LEU A 347 5.29 21.74 17.54
CA LEU A 347 4.30 22.72 18.03
C LEU A 347 3.88 23.72 16.96
N THR A 348 4.78 24.10 16.06
CA THR A 348 4.46 25.00 14.93
C THR A 348 3.75 24.29 13.79
N SER A 349 4.04 23.00 13.60
CA SER A 349 3.55 22.20 12.48
C SER A 349 2.15 21.62 12.71
N ILE A 350 1.78 21.30 13.97
CA ILE A 350 0.49 20.72 14.30
C ILE A 350 -0.53 21.83 14.59
N ASN A 351 -1.61 21.91 13.80
CA ASN A 351 -2.66 22.94 13.87
C ASN A 351 -4.05 22.28 13.72
N PRO A 352 -5.14 22.70 14.42
CA PRO A 352 -5.30 23.83 15.35
C PRO A 352 -5.60 23.39 16.78
N SER A 353 -4.57 23.00 17.54
CA SER A 353 -4.65 22.84 18.99
C SER A 353 -3.26 22.50 19.53
N PRO A 354 -2.87 22.92 20.76
CA PRO A 354 -1.76 22.29 21.43
C PRO A 354 -2.10 20.81 21.65
N PRO A 355 -1.32 19.86 21.12
CA PRO A 355 -1.65 18.44 21.22
C PRO A 355 -1.28 17.94 22.62
N LEU A 356 -2.29 17.54 23.40
CA LEU A 356 -2.11 17.07 24.78
C LEU A 356 -1.14 15.89 24.85
N GLU A 357 -1.27 14.90 23.96
CA GLU A 357 -0.42 13.71 23.99
C GLU A 357 1.01 14.03 23.56
N PHE A 358 1.20 14.97 22.62
CA PHE A 358 2.54 15.46 22.27
C PHE A 358 3.26 16.14 23.44
N TRP A 359 2.57 17.01 24.18
CA TRP A 359 3.11 17.60 25.42
C TRP A 359 3.43 16.52 26.46
N CYS A 360 2.56 15.53 26.63
CA CYS A 360 2.81 14.41 27.54
C CYS A 360 4.10 13.67 27.16
N SER A 361 4.28 13.33 25.88
CA SER A 361 5.49 12.63 25.41
C SER A 361 6.78 13.43 25.67
N PHE A 362 6.76 14.75 25.50
CA PHE A 362 7.91 15.60 25.76
C PHE A 362 8.23 15.72 27.26
N LEU A 363 7.21 15.89 28.09
CA LEU A 363 7.37 15.92 29.55
C LEU A 363 7.85 14.57 30.08
N GLU A 364 7.42 13.47 29.48
CA GLU A 364 7.83 12.12 29.87
C GLU A 364 9.34 11.94 29.68
N TYR A 365 9.89 12.42 28.56
CA TYR A 365 11.34 12.47 28.33
C TYR A 365 12.06 13.22 29.47
N TYR A 366 11.58 14.41 29.84
CA TYR A 366 12.18 15.20 30.93
C TYR A 366 12.04 14.52 32.29
N CYS A 367 10.91 13.86 32.57
CA CYS A 367 10.72 13.09 33.79
C CYS A 367 11.68 11.89 33.89
N ARG A 368 12.02 11.25 32.76
CA ARG A 368 12.95 10.11 32.73
C ARG A 368 14.41 10.54 32.80
N ASN A 369 14.77 11.62 32.10
CA ASN A 369 16.17 11.93 31.82
C ASN A 369 16.70 13.19 32.54
N CYS A 370 15.83 14.08 33.03
CA CYS A 370 16.25 15.32 33.68
C CYS A 370 16.28 15.18 35.21
N ARG A 371 17.43 15.50 35.82
CA ARG A 371 17.59 15.52 37.28
C ARG A 371 17.15 16.84 37.92
N ASP A 372 17.09 17.92 37.15
CA ASP A 372 16.69 19.26 37.61
C ASP A 372 15.17 19.36 37.75
N GLN A 373 14.67 19.14 38.98
CA GLN A 373 13.23 19.14 39.26
C GLN A 373 12.58 20.52 39.03
N PRO A 374 13.17 21.65 39.46
CA PRO A 374 12.67 22.99 39.12
C PRO A 374 12.45 23.22 37.62
N LYS A 375 13.36 22.71 36.76
CA LYS A 375 13.19 22.79 35.31
C LYS A 375 11.97 22.00 34.83
N VAL A 376 11.78 20.77 35.35
CA VAL A 376 10.60 19.94 35.05
C VAL A 376 9.32 20.65 35.48
N ASP A 377 9.29 21.23 36.67
CA ASP A 377 8.11 21.95 37.19
C ASP A 377 7.76 23.17 36.32
N LYS A 378 8.77 23.94 35.88
CA LYS A 378 8.56 25.04 34.93
C LYS A 378 7.98 24.56 33.60
N LEU A 379 8.39 23.39 33.11
CA LEU A 379 7.83 22.81 31.87
C LEU A 379 6.38 22.36 32.05
N PHE A 380 6.03 21.74 33.19
CA PHE A 380 4.64 21.41 33.51
C PHE A 380 3.75 22.65 33.57
N SER A 381 4.20 23.74 34.19
CA SER A 381 3.44 24.99 34.21
C SER A 381 3.19 25.54 32.81
N LYS A 382 4.22 25.57 31.95
CA LYS A 382 4.08 25.98 30.54
C LYS A 382 3.10 25.09 29.77
N ALA A 383 3.18 23.78 29.95
CA ALA A 383 2.28 22.83 29.30
C ALA A 383 0.82 23.03 29.75
N LEU A 384 0.59 23.25 31.05
CA LEU A 384 -0.74 23.54 31.59
C LEU A 384 -1.31 24.86 31.05
N GLU A 385 -0.49 25.91 30.92
CA GLU A 385 -0.92 27.18 30.30
C GLU A 385 -1.34 26.99 28.84
N HIS A 386 -0.59 26.20 28.07
CA HIS A 386 -0.93 25.91 26.67
C HIS A 386 -2.19 25.04 26.53
N VAL A 387 -2.34 24.00 27.35
CA VAL A 387 -3.35 22.93 27.17
C VAL A 387 -4.68 23.21 27.89
N GLN A 388 -4.81 24.35 28.57
CA GLN A 388 -5.96 24.73 29.43
C GLN A 388 -7.36 24.55 28.81
N THR A 389 -7.50 24.57 27.49
CA THR A 389 -8.80 24.44 26.80
C THR A 389 -9.07 23.05 26.21
N VAL A 390 -8.11 22.13 26.27
CA VAL A 390 -8.07 20.88 25.46
C VAL A 390 -8.03 19.61 26.31
N ASP A 391 -7.96 19.71 27.65
CA ASP A 391 -7.93 18.55 28.56
C ASP A 391 -9.17 18.45 29.46
N PRO A 392 -10.31 17.93 28.96
CA PRO A 392 -11.52 17.72 29.75
C PRO A 392 -11.33 16.78 30.94
N SER A 393 -10.29 15.94 30.92
CA SER A 393 -10.04 14.91 31.92
C SER A 393 -9.00 15.33 32.97
N TRP A 394 -8.45 16.54 32.84
CA TRP A 394 -7.34 17.04 33.63
C TRP A 394 -6.17 16.06 33.69
N LYS A 395 -5.94 15.27 32.63
CA LYS A 395 -4.88 14.27 32.51
C LYS A 395 -3.53 14.85 32.93
N LEU A 396 -3.15 16.02 32.41
CA LEU A 396 -1.85 16.62 32.67
C LEU A 396 -1.73 17.07 34.14
N SER A 397 -2.75 17.72 34.68
CA SER A 397 -2.78 18.14 36.09
C SER A 397 -2.79 16.95 37.05
N ARG A 398 -3.55 15.89 36.74
CA ARG A 398 -3.58 14.65 37.52
C ARG A 398 -2.22 13.95 37.52
N TRP A 399 -1.50 13.97 36.39
CA TRP A 399 -0.15 13.45 36.33
C TRP A 399 0.82 14.31 37.15
N TYR A 400 0.78 15.62 37.00
CA TYR A 400 1.64 16.54 37.73
C TYR A 400 1.45 16.44 39.25
N ALA A 401 0.20 16.32 39.73
CA ALA A 401 -0.09 16.12 41.15
C ALA A 401 0.49 14.81 41.71
N ARG A 402 0.48 13.72 40.93
CA ARG A 402 1.14 12.45 41.32
C ARG A 402 2.64 12.61 41.44
N LEU A 403 3.24 13.31 40.49
CA LEU A 403 4.68 13.56 40.47
C LEU A 403 5.12 14.39 41.70
N LEU A 404 4.43 15.50 41.99
CA LEU A 404 4.70 16.33 43.17
C LEU A 404 4.53 15.55 44.47
N ALA A 405 3.45 14.76 44.60
CA ALA A 405 3.23 13.93 45.78
C ALA A 405 4.34 12.89 45.98
N SER A 406 4.80 12.25 44.90
CA SER A 406 5.91 11.29 44.96
C SER A 406 7.24 11.91 45.38
N ARG A 407 7.43 13.21 45.12
CA ARG A 407 8.60 14.01 45.54
C ARG A 407 8.47 14.60 46.95
N GLY A 408 7.30 14.47 47.59
CA GLY A 408 7.02 14.96 48.93
C GLY A 408 6.33 16.34 49.00
N ASP A 409 6.08 17.00 47.87
CA ASP A 409 5.34 18.27 47.85
C ASP A 409 3.82 18.03 47.80
N LEU A 410 3.28 17.65 48.97
CA LEU A 410 1.87 17.38 49.14
C LEU A 410 1.02 18.66 49.24
N ALA A 411 1.64 19.81 49.51
CA ALA A 411 0.92 21.07 49.62
C ALA A 411 0.44 21.50 48.23
N GLU A 412 1.35 21.52 47.25
CA GLU A 412 1.01 21.90 45.89
C GLU A 412 0.16 20.82 45.20
N ALA A 413 0.44 19.52 45.45
CA ALA A 413 -0.40 18.44 44.94
C ALA A 413 -1.88 18.56 45.40
N ARG A 414 -2.14 18.94 46.66
CA ARG A 414 -3.51 19.18 47.17
C ARG A 414 -4.16 20.39 46.51
N LYS A 415 -3.39 21.43 46.21
CA LYS A 415 -3.88 22.62 45.51
C LYS A 415 -4.34 22.25 44.12
N ILE A 416 -3.52 21.53 43.35
CA ILE A 416 -3.89 21.01 42.02
C ILE A 416 -5.13 20.13 42.10
N TRP A 417 -5.24 19.23 43.08
CA TRP A 417 -6.46 18.41 43.25
C TRP A 417 -7.70 19.22 43.65
N SER A 418 -7.52 20.32 44.37
CA SER A 418 -8.62 21.24 44.67
C SER A 418 -9.11 21.95 43.42
N ASP A 419 -8.19 22.33 42.53
CA ASP A 419 -8.50 22.92 41.22
C ASP A 419 -9.19 21.89 40.31
N ILE A 420 -8.68 20.65 40.23
CA ILE A 420 -9.32 19.55 39.47
C ILE A 420 -10.75 19.31 39.94
N LEU A 421 -10.98 19.25 41.27
CA LEU A 421 -12.29 18.98 41.85
C LEU A 421 -13.21 20.21 41.88
N SER A 422 -12.74 21.37 41.42
CA SER A 422 -13.58 22.53 41.16
C SER A 422 -14.44 22.34 39.90
N ASP A 423 -13.95 21.54 38.94
CA ASP A 423 -14.69 21.15 37.74
C ASP A 423 -15.87 20.23 38.11
N PRO A 424 -17.11 20.57 37.73
CA PRO A 424 -18.29 19.75 38.00
C PRO A 424 -18.18 18.30 37.51
N ASN A 425 -17.55 18.07 36.35
CA ASN A 425 -17.43 16.74 35.75
C ASN A 425 -16.48 15.87 36.58
N MET A 426 -15.35 16.42 36.98
CA MET A 426 -14.38 15.74 37.82
C MET A 426 -14.89 15.53 39.24
N LYS A 427 -15.63 16.50 39.79
CA LYS A 427 -16.25 16.40 41.11
C LYS A 427 -17.31 15.29 41.20
N ALA A 428 -18.01 15.00 40.10
CA ALA A 428 -18.97 13.91 40.02
C ALA A 428 -18.32 12.54 39.72
N SER A 429 -17.04 12.52 39.33
CA SER A 429 -16.32 11.30 38.97
C SER A 429 -15.80 10.56 40.22
N PRO A 430 -16.24 9.32 40.50
CA PRO A 430 -15.70 8.53 41.61
C PRO A 430 -14.20 8.25 41.45
N ASN A 431 -13.73 8.06 40.20
CA ASN A 431 -12.33 7.77 39.90
C ASN A 431 -11.41 8.93 40.31
N ALA A 432 -11.81 10.17 40.07
CA ALA A 432 -11.03 11.35 40.46
C ALA A 432 -10.85 11.41 41.99
N TRP A 433 -11.92 11.18 42.74
CA TRP A 433 -11.86 11.11 44.20
C TRP A 433 -11.00 9.96 44.70
N LEU A 434 -11.15 8.76 44.13
CA LEU A 434 -10.34 7.60 44.52
C LEU A 434 -8.86 7.81 44.22
N GLU A 435 -8.51 8.41 43.08
CA GLU A 435 -7.14 8.80 42.75
C GLU A 435 -6.56 9.77 43.80
N PHE A 436 -7.33 10.81 44.18
CA PHE A 436 -6.90 11.75 45.22
C PHE A 436 -6.76 11.08 46.60
N THR A 437 -7.70 10.22 46.99
CA THR A 437 -7.59 9.45 48.25
C THR A 437 -6.37 8.53 48.25
N ASN A 438 -6.04 7.92 47.10
CA ASN A 438 -4.89 7.04 46.98
C ASN A 438 -3.57 7.81 47.14
N ILE A 439 -3.48 9.03 46.61
CA ILE A 439 -2.31 9.90 46.81
C ILE A 439 -2.15 10.26 48.30
N GLU A 440 -3.22 10.66 48.98
CA GLU A 440 -3.18 10.92 50.43
C GLU A 440 -2.89 9.65 51.25
N ARG A 441 -3.32 8.48 50.77
CA ARG A 441 -3.03 7.18 51.41
C ARG A 441 -1.55 6.82 51.28
N GLN A 442 -0.94 7.03 50.12
CA GLN A 442 0.43 6.62 49.83
C GLN A 442 1.47 7.57 50.44
N TYR A 443 1.22 8.88 50.36
CA TYR A 443 2.21 9.90 50.70
C TYR A 443 1.74 10.84 51.81
N GLY A 444 0.44 10.96 52.01
CA GLY A 444 -0.17 11.91 52.92
C GLY A 444 -0.46 11.38 54.32
N GLU A 445 -1.40 12.05 54.98
CA GLU A 445 -1.83 11.69 56.33
C GLU A 445 -3.15 10.91 56.28
N ILE A 446 -3.24 9.84 57.09
CA ILE A 446 -4.42 8.97 57.17
C ILE A 446 -5.70 9.78 57.47
N HIS A 447 -5.62 10.79 58.34
CA HIS A 447 -6.77 11.65 58.65
C HIS A 447 -7.25 12.49 57.45
N LYS A 448 -6.33 12.92 56.59
CA LYS A 448 -6.67 13.65 55.36
C LYS A 448 -7.32 12.71 54.35
N ALA A 449 -6.81 11.49 54.17
CA ALA A 449 -7.44 10.46 53.33
C ALA A 449 -8.90 10.19 53.75
N ARG A 450 -9.17 10.05 55.05
CA ARG A 450 -10.54 9.92 55.61
C ARG A 450 -11.43 11.11 55.30
N SER A 451 -10.88 12.32 55.37
CA SER A 451 -11.60 13.55 55.02
C SER A 451 -11.98 13.56 53.54
N VAL A 452 -11.07 13.12 52.66
CA VAL A 452 -11.34 13.00 51.23
C VAL A 452 -12.43 11.97 50.95
N PHE A 453 -12.43 10.79 51.59
CA PHE A 453 -13.53 9.81 51.46
C PHE A 453 -14.90 10.38 51.84
N LYS A 454 -14.98 11.12 52.95
CA LYS A 454 -16.23 11.78 53.37
C LYS A 454 -16.71 12.82 52.36
N ARG A 455 -15.79 13.59 51.78
CA ARG A 455 -16.09 14.57 50.72
C ARG A 455 -16.51 13.88 49.42
N ALA A 456 -15.91 12.74 49.09
CA ALA A 456 -16.25 11.95 47.92
C ALA A 456 -17.69 11.40 48.03
N LEU A 457 -18.08 10.87 49.19
CA LEU A 457 -19.44 10.40 49.45
C LEU A 457 -20.51 11.49 49.35
N SER A 458 -20.19 12.72 49.73
CA SER A 458 -21.14 13.84 49.61
C SER A 458 -21.24 14.38 48.18
N ALA A 459 -20.15 14.30 47.40
CA ALA A 459 -20.08 14.76 46.02
C ALA A 459 -20.66 13.74 45.02
N CYS A 460 -20.37 12.44 45.18
CA CYS A 460 -20.71 11.37 44.24
C CYS A 460 -21.85 10.48 44.77
N LYS A 461 -23.08 11.00 44.80
CA LYS A 461 -24.23 10.30 45.39
C LYS A 461 -24.58 8.99 44.67
N ASP A 462 -24.45 8.96 43.35
CA ASP A 462 -24.80 7.80 42.52
C ASP A 462 -23.80 6.63 42.69
N TRP A 463 -22.57 6.94 43.14
CA TRP A 463 -21.49 5.97 43.35
C TRP A 463 -21.12 5.82 44.84
N ALA A 464 -21.97 6.31 45.74
CA ALA A 464 -21.68 6.37 47.18
C ALA A 464 -21.46 4.98 47.80
N HIS A 465 -22.11 3.94 47.27
CA HIS A 465 -21.88 2.56 47.71
C HIS A 465 -20.45 2.10 47.41
N PHE A 466 -20.01 2.29 46.16
CA PHE A 466 -18.68 1.88 45.70
C PHE A 466 -17.57 2.62 46.46
N ILE A 467 -17.67 3.94 46.60
CA ILE A 467 -16.72 4.75 47.38
C ILE A 467 -16.74 4.32 48.86
N GLY A 468 -17.92 3.98 49.37
CA GLY A 468 -18.09 3.50 50.74
C GLY A 468 -17.41 2.16 51.00
N GLU A 469 -17.53 1.20 50.07
CA GLU A 469 -16.82 -0.08 50.13
C GLU A 469 -15.31 0.11 50.13
N GLU A 470 -14.78 0.97 49.25
CA GLU A 470 -13.35 1.31 49.22
C GLU A 470 -12.88 1.96 50.54
N TRP A 471 -13.69 2.84 51.13
CA TRP A 471 -13.38 3.42 52.44
C TRP A 471 -13.40 2.36 53.56
N MET A 472 -14.33 1.41 53.52
CA MET A 472 -14.37 0.29 54.46
C MET A 472 -13.12 -0.59 54.34
N LEU A 473 -12.65 -0.87 53.12
CA LEU A 473 -11.40 -1.60 52.89
C LEU A 473 -10.20 -0.84 53.45
N PHE A 474 -10.15 0.48 53.25
CA PHE A 474 -9.12 1.34 53.82
C PHE A 474 -9.08 1.28 55.36
N GLU A 475 -10.22 1.42 56.04
CA GLU A 475 -10.24 1.36 57.52
C GLU A 475 -9.93 -0.05 58.04
N ARG A 476 -10.30 -1.11 57.30
CA ARG A 476 -9.91 -2.49 57.67
C ARG A 476 -8.41 -2.73 57.59
N GLN A 477 -7.73 -2.05 56.67
CA GLN A 477 -6.30 -2.23 56.46
C GLN A 477 -5.46 -1.41 57.46
N ILE A 478 -5.86 -0.17 57.75
CA ILE A 478 -5.03 0.82 58.48
C ILE A 478 -5.71 1.33 59.76
N GLY A 479 -7.03 1.30 59.82
CA GLY A 479 -7.82 1.92 60.87
C GLY A 479 -7.90 1.09 62.16
N SER A 480 -8.31 1.74 63.25
CA SER A 480 -8.65 1.06 64.49
C SER A 480 -10.04 0.40 64.39
N LEU A 481 -10.34 -0.52 65.30
CA LEU A 481 -11.69 -1.13 65.38
C LEU A 481 -12.78 -0.06 65.54
N GLU A 482 -12.50 1.00 66.29
CA GLU A 482 -13.43 2.11 66.49
C GLU A 482 -13.68 2.86 65.16
N ASP A 483 -12.64 3.06 64.34
CA ASP A 483 -12.77 3.69 63.02
C ASP A 483 -13.58 2.83 62.05
N VAL A 484 -13.36 1.51 62.05
CA VAL A 484 -14.14 0.54 61.25
C VAL A 484 -15.61 0.55 61.66
N MET A 485 -15.90 0.60 62.96
CA MET A 485 -17.27 0.69 63.47
C MET A 485 -17.93 2.02 63.07
N LYS A 486 -17.23 3.14 63.21
CA LYS A 486 -17.71 4.46 62.78
C LYS A 486 -17.97 4.53 61.27
N CYS A 487 -17.06 3.99 60.46
CA CYS A 487 -17.23 3.90 59.01
C CYS A 487 -18.44 3.03 58.65
N SER A 488 -18.56 1.84 59.24
CA SER A 488 -19.73 0.94 59.07
C SER A 488 -21.05 1.62 59.41
N GLU A 489 -21.10 2.38 60.51
CA GLU A 489 -22.30 3.11 60.91
C GLU A 489 -22.65 4.24 59.92
N GLN A 490 -21.64 4.93 59.37
CA GLN A 490 -21.85 5.96 58.35
C GLN A 490 -22.33 5.36 57.02
N LEU A 491 -21.80 4.21 56.60
CA LEU A 491 -22.24 3.53 55.39
C LEU A 491 -23.66 2.97 55.50
N LYS A 492 -24.11 2.59 56.70
CA LYS A 492 -25.52 2.20 56.94
C LYS A 492 -26.52 3.34 56.74
N LYS A 493 -26.06 4.60 56.82
CA LYS A 493 -26.89 5.80 56.63
C LYS A 493 -26.99 6.19 55.14
N ILE A 494 -26.16 5.61 54.28
CA ILE A 494 -26.26 5.79 52.83
C ILE A 494 -27.45 4.96 52.35
N PRO A 495 -28.43 5.57 51.66
CA PRO A 495 -29.52 4.81 51.07
C PRO A 495 -28.93 3.71 50.19
N ARG A 496 -29.39 2.47 50.34
CA ARG A 496 -29.14 1.42 49.34
C ARG A 496 -29.94 1.77 48.09
N GLY A 497 -29.46 2.76 47.35
CA GLY A 497 -30.03 3.20 46.08
C GLY A 497 -29.62 2.20 45.01
N SER A 498 -30.62 1.46 44.52
CA SER A 498 -30.72 0.72 43.28
C SER A 498 -29.44 0.04 42.75
N GLN A 499 -29.47 -1.29 42.74
CA GLN A 499 -28.88 -2.04 41.64
C GLN A 499 -29.22 -1.28 40.33
N VAL A 500 -28.19 -0.92 39.57
CA VAL A 500 -28.37 -0.43 38.21
C VAL A 500 -29.19 -1.48 37.49
N ALA A 501 -30.45 -1.14 37.23
CA ALA A 501 -31.26 -1.80 36.24
C ALA A 501 -30.58 -1.56 34.89
N THR A 502 -29.73 -2.48 34.47
CA THR A 502 -29.61 -2.78 33.05
C THR A 502 -30.83 -3.61 32.70
N GLU A 503 -31.94 -2.96 32.34
CA GLU A 503 -32.94 -3.55 31.46
C GLU A 503 -33.90 -2.47 30.96
N SER A 504 -33.69 -2.07 29.70
CA SER A 504 -34.77 -1.55 28.87
C SER A 504 -35.56 -2.75 28.34
N ASP A 505 -36.71 -2.95 28.97
CA ASP A 505 -38.02 -3.25 28.39
C ASP A 505 -38.16 -4.41 27.37
N THR A 506 -38.85 -5.48 27.78
CA THR A 506 -40.17 -5.85 27.21
C THR A 506 -40.79 -6.96 28.08
N GLY A 507 -41.93 -6.66 28.69
CA GLY A 507 -42.50 -7.46 29.78
C GLY A 507 -43.28 -8.72 29.40
N HIS A 508 -43.72 -9.46 30.43
CA HIS A 508 -45.12 -9.88 30.63
C HIS A 508 -45.31 -10.63 31.97
N ARG A 509 -46.17 -10.04 32.80
CA ARG A 509 -47.25 -10.59 33.66
C ARG A 509 -47.07 -11.83 34.58
N SER A 510 -47.60 -11.58 35.78
CA SER A 510 -48.33 -12.50 36.70
C SER A 510 -47.46 -13.37 37.60
N GLY A 511 -47.69 -13.54 38.90
CA GLY A 511 -48.79 -13.14 39.77
C GLY A 511 -48.73 -14.01 41.04
N ASN A 512 -48.69 -13.36 42.20
CA ASN A 512 -49.19 -13.77 43.52
C ASN A 512 -48.76 -15.09 44.22
N PHE A 513 -48.18 -14.86 45.41
CA PHE A 513 -48.63 -15.28 46.76
C PHE A 513 -47.90 -16.42 47.52
N LYS A 514 -47.33 -15.99 48.66
CA LYS A 514 -47.38 -16.56 50.05
C LYS A 514 -46.67 -17.91 50.29
N ARG A 515 -46.08 -18.20 51.47
CA ARG A 515 -45.55 -17.49 52.66
C ARG A 515 -45.06 -18.62 53.60
N LYS A 516 -43.90 -18.45 54.26
CA LYS A 516 -43.48 -19.03 55.58
C LYS A 516 -43.33 -20.57 55.65
N HIS A 517 -42.56 -21.20 56.55
CA HIS A 517 -41.96 -20.93 57.87
C HIS A 517 -40.62 -21.75 57.91
N GLU A 518 -39.50 -21.28 58.47
CA GLU A 518 -39.03 -21.54 59.86
C GLU A 518 -39.36 -22.98 60.37
N THR A 519 -38.48 -23.81 60.94
CA THR A 519 -37.39 -23.59 61.91
C THR A 519 -36.62 -24.92 62.10
N THR A 520 -35.29 -24.82 62.19
CA THR A 520 -34.34 -25.48 63.11
C THR A 520 -34.59 -26.90 63.69
N ASN A 521 -33.56 -27.75 63.50
CA ASN A 521 -32.76 -28.49 64.51
C ASN A 521 -32.64 -30.00 64.31
N GLY A 522 -31.41 -30.51 64.44
CA GLY A 522 -31.12 -31.93 64.66
C GLY A 522 -29.80 -32.38 64.05
N GLU A 523 -28.72 -32.23 64.81
CA GLU A 523 -27.36 -32.73 64.58
C GLU A 523 -27.31 -34.25 64.29
N PHE A 524 -26.28 -34.74 63.59
CA PHE A 524 -25.37 -35.75 64.13
C PHE A 524 -24.10 -35.99 63.28
N ASN A 525 -23.11 -36.48 64.01
CA ASN A 525 -21.65 -36.49 63.89
C ASN A 525 -20.97 -37.43 62.85
N SER A 526 -19.78 -36.99 62.41
CA SER A 526 -18.46 -37.68 62.51
C SER A 526 -17.85 -38.56 61.40
N ASN A 527 -16.54 -38.27 61.19
CA ASN A 527 -15.37 -39.13 60.90
C ASN A 527 -15.03 -39.62 59.48
N GLY A 528 -13.82 -39.26 59.01
CA GLY A 528 -12.97 -40.09 58.14
C GLY A 528 -12.05 -39.36 57.14
N THR A 529 -10.73 -39.49 57.31
CA THR A 529 -9.66 -39.28 56.29
C THR A 529 -8.68 -40.46 56.39
N PRO A 530 -7.79 -40.77 55.42
CA PRO A 530 -7.80 -40.75 53.93
C PRO A 530 -7.29 -42.11 53.31
N THR A 531 -7.32 -42.34 51.98
CA THR A 531 -6.33 -43.11 51.14
C THR A 531 -6.79 -43.41 49.68
N PHE A 532 -5.89 -43.91 48.83
CA PHE A 532 -5.60 -43.60 47.41
C PHE A 532 -6.08 -44.62 46.31
N LYS A 533 -6.35 -44.09 45.09
CA LYS A 533 -6.17 -44.60 43.67
C LYS A 533 -6.73 -46.00 43.29
N LYS A 534 -7.32 -46.34 42.12
CA LYS A 534 -7.45 -45.90 40.68
C LYS A 534 -8.51 -46.89 40.03
N PRO A 535 -8.82 -46.92 38.70
CA PRO A 535 -9.17 -45.90 37.69
C PRO A 535 -10.50 -46.22 36.92
N ARG A 536 -10.87 -45.33 35.97
CA ARG A 536 -11.78 -45.52 34.80
C ARG A 536 -13.30 -45.37 35.03
N VAL A 537 -13.89 -44.30 34.47
CA VAL A 537 -14.86 -44.27 33.35
C VAL A 537 -15.30 -42.81 33.16
N GLU A 538 -15.01 -42.25 31.99
CA GLU A 538 -15.59 -40.99 31.48
C GLU A 538 -16.99 -41.25 30.91
N LYS A 539 -17.90 -40.27 31.12
CA LYS A 539 -18.92 -39.75 30.16
C LYS A 539 -19.79 -38.71 30.88
N GLU A 540 -19.50 -37.43 30.64
CA GLU A 540 -20.18 -36.54 29.68
C GLU A 540 -21.46 -35.89 30.24
N LYS A 541 -21.38 -34.59 30.55
CA LYS A 541 -22.54 -33.68 30.55
C LYS A 541 -22.44 -32.79 29.32
N ALA A 542 -23.55 -32.75 28.59
CA ALA A 542 -23.70 -32.14 27.28
C ALA A 542 -23.31 -30.65 27.27
N PRO A 543 -22.52 -30.20 26.28
CA PRO A 543 -22.16 -28.80 26.13
C PRO A 543 -23.22 -28.00 25.36
N VAL A 544 -23.28 -26.74 25.77
CA VAL A 544 -23.85 -25.56 25.11
C VAL A 544 -23.65 -25.60 23.59
N VAL A 545 -24.75 -25.45 22.83
CA VAL A 545 -24.72 -25.39 21.36
C VAL A 545 -24.13 -24.06 20.92
N VAL A 546 -22.83 -24.08 20.66
CA VAL A 546 -22.12 -23.09 19.85
C VAL A 546 -22.46 -23.40 18.38
N ASN A 547 -23.02 -22.43 17.66
CA ASN A 547 -23.16 -22.50 16.20
C ASN A 547 -21.76 -22.49 15.57
N LYS A 548 -21.17 -23.67 15.40
CA LYS A 548 -20.00 -23.88 14.55
C LYS A 548 -20.41 -23.68 13.08
N PRO A 549 -19.58 -23.05 12.23
CA PRO A 549 -19.74 -23.21 10.79
C PRO A 549 -19.47 -24.68 10.47
N ILE A 550 -20.50 -25.39 10.01
CA ILE A 550 -20.38 -26.78 9.57
C ILE A 550 -19.49 -26.76 8.31
N GLU A 551 -18.38 -27.48 8.35
CA GLU A 551 -17.58 -27.81 7.18
C GLU A 551 -18.52 -28.42 6.14
N LYS A 552 -18.75 -27.70 5.04
CA LYS A 552 -19.64 -28.16 3.98
C LYS A 552 -18.94 -29.29 3.25
N ASP A 553 -19.16 -30.52 3.67
CA ASP A 553 -18.66 -31.67 2.93
C ASP A 553 -19.19 -31.60 1.49
N PRO A 554 -18.30 -31.53 0.48
CA PRO A 554 -18.70 -31.35 -0.92
C PRO A 554 -19.54 -32.53 -1.44
N LYS A 555 -19.38 -33.73 -0.85
CA LYS A 555 -20.09 -34.95 -1.25
C LYS A 555 -21.53 -35.04 -0.73
N CYS A 556 -21.84 -34.35 0.37
CA CYS A 556 -23.16 -34.42 1.01
C CYS A 556 -23.97 -33.12 0.85
N THR A 557 -23.44 -32.15 0.10
CA THR A 557 -24.05 -30.84 -0.06
C THR A 557 -24.30 -30.55 -1.53
N VAL A 558 -25.50 -30.08 -1.85
CA VAL A 558 -25.94 -29.79 -3.21
C VAL A 558 -26.24 -28.30 -3.35
N PHE A 559 -25.78 -27.70 -4.45
CA PHE A 559 -26.03 -26.32 -4.83
C PHE A 559 -27.31 -26.23 -5.66
N VAL A 560 -28.22 -25.35 -5.26
CA VAL A 560 -29.49 -25.13 -5.95
C VAL A 560 -29.55 -23.70 -6.47
N SER A 561 -29.75 -23.51 -7.76
CA SER A 561 -29.79 -22.21 -8.42
C SER A 561 -31.01 -22.03 -9.32
N ASN A 562 -31.25 -20.78 -9.75
CA ASN A 562 -32.39 -20.39 -10.58
C ASN A 562 -33.75 -20.56 -9.88
N LEU A 563 -33.76 -20.45 -8.55
CA LEU A 563 -34.97 -20.46 -7.73
C LEU A 563 -35.82 -19.21 -7.99
N HIS A 564 -37.15 -19.35 -7.98
CA HIS A 564 -38.02 -18.19 -8.12
C HIS A 564 -37.90 -17.29 -6.86
N PRO A 565 -37.87 -15.95 -6.98
CA PRO A 565 -37.62 -15.05 -5.84
C PRO A 565 -38.62 -15.16 -4.67
N LYS A 566 -39.81 -15.73 -4.92
CA LYS A 566 -40.85 -15.97 -3.90
C LYS A 566 -40.68 -17.30 -3.16
N VAL A 567 -39.77 -18.17 -3.58
CA VAL A 567 -39.55 -19.48 -2.95
C VAL A 567 -38.92 -19.29 -1.58
N THR A 568 -39.54 -19.90 -0.57
CA THR A 568 -39.10 -19.84 0.83
C THR A 568 -38.51 -21.17 1.27
N GLU A 569 -37.66 -21.14 2.31
CA GLU A 569 -37.02 -22.33 2.90
C GLU A 569 -37.98 -23.50 3.19
N PRO A 570 -39.19 -23.30 3.77
CA PRO A 570 -40.12 -24.41 4.03
C PRO A 570 -40.64 -25.10 2.75
N GLN A 571 -40.78 -24.38 1.64
CA GLN A 571 -41.20 -24.98 0.36
C GLN A 571 -40.11 -25.88 -0.23
N LEU A 572 -38.84 -25.49 -0.09
CA LEU A 572 -37.72 -26.35 -0.48
C LEU A 572 -37.57 -27.57 0.42
N LYS A 573 -37.85 -27.42 1.72
CA LYS A 573 -37.87 -28.55 2.66
C LYS A 573 -38.99 -29.55 2.37
N GLN A 574 -40.13 -29.09 1.84
CA GLN A 574 -41.21 -29.98 1.39
C GLN A 574 -40.82 -30.79 0.14
N LEU A 575 -40.03 -30.20 -0.76
CA LEU A 575 -39.55 -30.86 -1.98
C LEU A 575 -38.37 -31.81 -1.72
N PHE A 576 -37.56 -31.51 -0.69
CA PHE A 576 -36.46 -32.34 -0.23
C PHE A 576 -36.66 -32.70 1.25
N PRO A 577 -37.59 -33.63 1.58
CA PRO A 577 -37.93 -33.96 2.97
C PRO A 577 -36.77 -34.54 3.78
N ASN A 578 -35.78 -35.12 3.09
CA ASN A 578 -34.58 -35.70 3.72
C ASN A 578 -33.45 -34.66 3.91
N ALA A 579 -33.67 -33.38 3.60
CA ALA A 579 -32.69 -32.33 3.81
C ALA A 579 -32.50 -32.03 5.31
N LEU A 580 -31.26 -32.12 5.79
CA LEU A 580 -30.87 -31.72 7.15
C LEU A 580 -30.92 -30.21 7.32
N LEU A 581 -30.39 -29.48 6.34
CA LEU A 581 -30.28 -28.03 6.37
C LEU A 581 -30.50 -27.45 4.97
N VAL A 582 -31.35 -26.44 4.88
CA VAL A 582 -31.59 -25.66 3.66
C VAL A 582 -31.15 -24.22 3.94
N SER A 583 -30.18 -23.73 3.19
CA SER A 583 -29.64 -22.37 3.36
C SER A 583 -29.88 -21.56 2.08
N LEU A 584 -30.81 -20.61 2.14
CA LEU A 584 -31.05 -19.66 1.06
C LEU A 584 -30.16 -18.43 1.20
N VAL A 585 -29.52 -18.01 0.11
CA VAL A 585 -28.67 -16.82 0.11
C VAL A 585 -29.52 -15.58 -0.18
N VAL A 586 -29.56 -14.67 0.78
CA VAL A 586 -30.26 -13.37 0.67
C VAL A 586 -29.23 -12.23 0.64
N ASP A 587 -29.56 -11.14 -0.05
CA ASP A 587 -28.71 -9.94 -0.07
C ASP A 587 -28.84 -9.13 1.23
N LYS A 588 -27.96 -8.14 1.46
CA LYS A 588 -27.95 -7.25 2.65
C LYS A 588 -29.28 -6.50 2.89
N LYS A 589 -30.15 -6.46 1.88
CA LYS A 589 -31.50 -5.86 1.90
C LYS A 589 -32.65 -6.88 2.04
N GLY A 590 -32.34 -8.14 2.37
CA GLY A 590 -33.32 -9.22 2.60
C GLY A 590 -33.97 -9.81 1.34
N LYS A 591 -33.47 -9.47 0.14
CA LYS A 591 -33.99 -9.99 -1.14
C LYS A 591 -33.23 -11.26 -1.55
N SER A 592 -33.94 -12.34 -1.87
CA SER A 592 -33.35 -13.63 -2.26
C SER A 592 -32.49 -13.50 -3.51
N ARG A 593 -31.24 -13.98 -3.45
CA ARG A 593 -30.34 -14.06 -4.61
C ARG A 593 -30.67 -15.21 -5.57
N CYS A 594 -31.79 -15.91 -5.33
CA CYS A 594 -32.33 -16.96 -6.20
C CYS A 594 -31.44 -18.22 -6.31
N PHE A 595 -30.61 -18.46 -5.29
CA PHE A 595 -29.83 -19.69 -5.11
C PHE A 595 -29.63 -20.02 -3.62
N GLY A 596 -29.27 -21.26 -3.32
CA GLY A 596 -29.04 -21.76 -1.97
C GLY A 596 -28.29 -23.09 -1.94
N TYR A 597 -28.10 -23.62 -0.74
CA TYR A 597 -27.40 -24.88 -0.49
C TYR A 597 -28.30 -25.82 0.31
N ILE A 598 -28.33 -27.09 -0.06
CA ILE A 598 -29.04 -28.13 0.67
C ILE A 598 -28.02 -29.16 1.14
N HIS A 599 -27.99 -29.41 2.45
CA HIS A 599 -27.13 -30.41 3.06
C HIS A 599 -27.94 -31.65 3.43
N PHE A 600 -27.44 -32.82 3.04
CA PHE A 600 -28.04 -34.11 3.31
C PHE A 600 -27.20 -34.91 4.29
N SER A 601 -27.81 -35.87 4.98
CA SER A 601 -27.08 -36.72 5.92
C SER A 601 -26.26 -37.79 5.21
N LYS A 602 -26.66 -38.18 4.00
CA LYS A 602 -26.06 -39.26 3.22
C LYS A 602 -25.74 -38.79 1.80
N GLU A 603 -24.62 -39.24 1.25
CA GLU A 603 -24.20 -38.99 -0.13
C GLU A 603 -25.22 -39.53 -1.15
N GLU A 604 -25.84 -40.68 -0.87
CA GLU A 604 -26.89 -41.26 -1.71
C GLU A 604 -28.11 -40.32 -1.87
N GLU A 605 -28.46 -39.58 -0.82
CA GLU A 605 -29.56 -38.61 -0.85
C GLU A 605 -29.20 -37.38 -1.68
N ALA A 606 -27.95 -36.93 -1.60
CA ALA A 606 -27.43 -35.87 -2.47
C ALA A 606 -27.48 -36.26 -3.96
N LEU A 607 -27.16 -37.52 -4.30
CA LEU A 607 -27.28 -38.06 -5.66
C LEU A 607 -28.74 -38.12 -6.14
N THR A 608 -29.68 -38.52 -5.28
CA THR A 608 -31.11 -38.47 -5.64
C THR A 608 -31.65 -37.05 -5.82
N ALA A 609 -31.08 -36.07 -5.13
CA ALA A 609 -31.42 -34.66 -5.32
C ALA A 609 -30.90 -34.12 -6.65
N LEU A 610 -29.68 -34.50 -7.06
CA LEU A 610 -29.11 -34.17 -8.37
C LEU A 610 -29.94 -34.74 -9.53
N ALA A 611 -30.49 -35.94 -9.37
CA ALA A 611 -31.38 -36.54 -10.36
C ALA A 611 -32.70 -35.76 -10.57
N ARG A 612 -33.04 -34.82 -9.67
CA ARG A 612 -34.21 -33.92 -9.80
C ARG A 612 -33.89 -32.57 -10.44
N ASP A 613 -32.72 -32.44 -11.08
CA ASP A 613 -32.35 -31.25 -11.86
C ASP A 613 -33.43 -30.90 -12.91
N ARG A 614 -33.71 -29.61 -13.07
CA ARG A 614 -34.68 -29.01 -14.00
C ARG A 614 -36.16 -29.26 -13.69
N THR A 615 -36.50 -29.81 -12.53
CA THR A 615 -37.90 -29.83 -12.09
C THR A 615 -38.42 -28.39 -11.89
N PRO A 616 -39.54 -28.00 -12.52
CA PRO A 616 -40.03 -26.63 -12.44
C PRO A 616 -40.68 -26.37 -11.07
N ILE A 617 -40.22 -25.31 -10.40
CA ILE A 617 -40.80 -24.81 -9.14
C ILE A 617 -41.29 -23.40 -9.42
N ASP A 618 -42.58 -23.14 -9.18
CA ASP A 618 -43.28 -21.88 -9.54
C ASP A 618 -43.07 -21.45 -11.01
N GLY A 619 -43.09 -22.42 -11.94
CA GLY A 619 -42.96 -22.18 -13.38
C GLY A 619 -41.52 -21.88 -13.86
N ARG A 620 -40.50 -21.98 -12.99
CA ARG A 620 -39.09 -21.81 -13.35
C ARG A 620 -38.31 -23.11 -13.13
N PRO A 621 -37.52 -23.59 -14.11
CA PRO A 621 -36.73 -24.81 -13.94
C PRO A 621 -35.61 -24.56 -12.93
N VAL A 622 -35.54 -25.38 -11.89
CA VAL A 622 -34.52 -25.26 -10.84
C VAL A 622 -33.30 -26.08 -11.21
N PHE A 623 -32.10 -25.49 -11.06
CA PHE A 623 -30.85 -26.18 -11.38
C PHE A 623 -30.18 -26.68 -10.12
N ILE A 624 -29.91 -27.99 -10.08
CA ILE A 624 -29.32 -28.68 -8.94
C ILE A 624 -27.94 -29.21 -9.38
N SER A 625 -26.89 -28.84 -8.67
CA SER A 625 -25.49 -29.17 -9.03
C SER A 625 -24.67 -29.55 -7.80
N GLU A 626 -23.66 -30.38 -7.96
CA GLU A 626 -22.76 -30.77 -6.87
C GLU A 626 -21.97 -29.57 -6.33
N LEU A 627 -21.73 -29.54 -5.01
CA LEU A 627 -20.89 -28.52 -4.40
C LEU A 627 -19.42 -28.82 -4.70
N LYS A 628 -18.83 -28.08 -5.65
CA LYS A 628 -17.40 -28.16 -5.94
C LYS A 628 -16.59 -27.64 -4.74
N SER A 629 -15.63 -28.44 -4.26
CA SER A 629 -14.69 -28.03 -3.22
C SER A 629 -13.82 -26.86 -3.66
N ASP A 630 -13.36 -26.11 -2.68
CA ASP A 630 -12.82 -24.75 -2.70
C ASP A 630 -11.97 -24.31 -3.92
N LYS A 631 -12.21 -23.06 -4.34
CA LYS A 631 -11.43 -22.01 -5.05
C LYS A 631 -10.21 -22.31 -5.96
N LEU A 632 -9.79 -23.55 -6.21
CA LEU A 632 -8.63 -23.89 -7.04
C LEU A 632 -8.98 -24.49 -8.42
N GLU A 633 -10.25 -24.79 -8.68
CA GLU A 633 -10.70 -25.36 -9.97
C GLU A 633 -11.74 -24.51 -10.71
N THR A 634 -11.72 -23.19 -10.52
CA THR A 634 -12.40 -22.25 -11.44
C THR A 634 -11.44 -21.74 -12.53
N LYS A 635 -10.76 -22.67 -13.22
CA LYS A 635 -10.55 -22.43 -14.66
C LYS A 635 -11.94 -22.46 -15.28
N LYS A 636 -12.50 -21.29 -15.57
CA LYS A 636 -13.60 -21.20 -16.53
C LYS A 636 -13.03 -21.62 -17.88
N GLU A 637 -13.03 -22.92 -18.15
CA GLU A 637 -13.05 -23.37 -19.53
C GLU A 637 -14.29 -22.74 -20.17
N PHE A 638 -14.03 -21.96 -21.22
CA PHE A 638 -15.08 -21.31 -21.99
C PHE A 638 -16.02 -22.40 -22.48
N LYS A 639 -17.31 -22.32 -22.14
CA LYS A 639 -18.31 -23.38 -22.34
C LYS A 639 -18.69 -23.60 -23.83
N TYR A 640 -17.91 -23.05 -24.75
CA TYR A 640 -18.11 -23.09 -26.19
C TYR A 640 -16.77 -23.38 -26.87
N SER A 641 -16.80 -24.16 -27.95
CA SER A 641 -15.61 -24.52 -28.71
C SER A 641 -14.91 -23.26 -29.23
N THR A 642 -13.59 -23.16 -29.06
CA THR A 642 -12.76 -22.09 -29.63
C THR A 642 -12.24 -22.44 -31.03
N ASN A 643 -12.73 -23.54 -31.60
CA ASN A 643 -12.39 -24.00 -32.93
C ASN A 643 -13.49 -23.55 -33.91
N THR A 644 -13.10 -23.22 -35.14
CA THR A 644 -14.01 -22.83 -36.22
C THR A 644 -15.09 -23.90 -36.41
N GLU A 645 -16.36 -23.53 -36.25
CA GLU A 645 -17.50 -24.44 -36.35
C GLU A 645 -18.03 -24.42 -37.79
N GLU A 646 -17.47 -25.28 -38.65
CA GLU A 646 -17.75 -25.27 -40.10
C GLU A 646 -19.22 -25.58 -40.46
N ASN A 647 -20.00 -26.13 -39.53
CA ASN A 647 -21.42 -26.45 -39.70
C ASN A 647 -22.35 -25.33 -39.18
N LYS A 648 -21.79 -24.25 -38.63
CA LYS A 648 -22.54 -23.15 -38.03
C LYS A 648 -22.25 -21.84 -38.72
N LEU A 649 -23.29 -21.08 -39.03
CA LEU A 649 -23.19 -19.78 -39.68
C LEU A 649 -23.50 -18.66 -38.70
N PHE A 650 -22.69 -17.61 -38.76
CA PHE A 650 -22.93 -16.31 -38.14
C PHE A 650 -23.64 -15.40 -39.14
N VAL A 651 -24.81 -14.91 -38.77
CA VAL A 651 -25.65 -14.02 -39.59
C VAL A 651 -25.72 -12.67 -38.91
N LYS A 652 -25.29 -11.60 -39.60
CA LYS A 652 -25.30 -10.21 -39.13
C LYS A 652 -26.07 -9.34 -40.13
N GLY A 653 -26.75 -8.30 -39.64
CA GLY A 653 -27.53 -7.39 -40.50
C GLY A 653 -29.01 -7.74 -40.57
N LEU A 654 -29.53 -8.54 -39.64
CA LEU A 654 -30.97 -8.78 -39.53
C LEU A 654 -31.68 -7.52 -38.99
N PRO A 655 -32.81 -7.10 -39.59
CA PRO A 655 -33.61 -6.01 -39.04
C PRO A 655 -34.04 -6.30 -37.59
N VAL A 656 -34.00 -5.29 -36.74
CA VAL A 656 -34.27 -5.41 -35.28
C VAL A 656 -35.69 -5.93 -34.99
N THR A 657 -36.60 -5.85 -35.98
CA THR A 657 -37.99 -6.29 -35.92
C THR A 657 -38.21 -7.79 -36.20
N LYS A 658 -37.23 -8.51 -36.76
CA LYS A 658 -37.40 -9.93 -37.13
C LYS A 658 -37.26 -10.85 -35.92
N THR A 659 -38.14 -11.84 -35.82
CA THR A 659 -38.14 -12.83 -34.73
C THR A 659 -37.39 -14.10 -35.12
N LYS A 660 -37.30 -15.07 -34.20
CA LYS A 660 -36.57 -16.33 -34.44
C LYS A 660 -37.21 -17.11 -35.59
N GLU A 661 -38.53 -17.07 -35.66
CA GLU A 661 -39.36 -17.76 -36.65
C GLU A 661 -39.11 -17.23 -38.06
N ASP A 662 -38.92 -15.91 -38.20
CA ASP A 662 -38.59 -15.29 -39.50
C ASP A 662 -37.22 -15.73 -40.02
N VAL A 663 -36.24 -15.87 -39.13
CA VAL A 663 -34.89 -16.34 -39.51
C VAL A 663 -34.94 -17.82 -39.87
N GLU A 664 -35.72 -18.63 -39.16
CA GLU A 664 -35.95 -20.03 -39.56
C GLU A 664 -36.59 -20.13 -40.94
N GLU A 665 -37.52 -19.25 -41.29
CA GLU A 665 -38.15 -19.22 -42.63
C GLU A 665 -37.17 -18.86 -43.75
N ILE A 666 -36.30 -17.86 -43.53
CA ILE A 666 -35.27 -17.43 -44.49
C ILE A 666 -34.28 -18.57 -44.78
N PHE A 667 -33.89 -19.33 -43.75
CA PHE A 667 -32.91 -20.41 -43.87
C PHE A 667 -33.53 -21.78 -44.15
N LYS A 668 -34.87 -21.90 -44.11
CA LYS A 668 -35.63 -23.16 -44.26
C LYS A 668 -35.27 -23.98 -45.49
N LYS A 669 -34.94 -23.32 -46.60
CA LYS A 669 -34.54 -23.97 -47.87
C LYS A 669 -33.28 -24.82 -47.74
N PHE A 670 -32.49 -24.61 -46.69
CA PHE A 670 -31.22 -25.28 -46.43
C PHE A 670 -31.24 -26.14 -45.16
N ASN A 671 -32.43 -26.44 -44.60
CA ASN A 671 -32.63 -27.31 -43.43
C ASN A 671 -31.83 -26.89 -42.17
N PRO A 672 -32.12 -25.73 -41.56
CA PRO A 672 -31.45 -25.32 -40.33
C PRO A 672 -31.88 -26.22 -39.17
N VAL A 673 -30.92 -26.71 -38.39
CA VAL A 673 -31.13 -27.56 -37.20
C VAL A 673 -31.47 -26.70 -35.98
N GLU A 674 -30.76 -25.60 -35.80
CA GLU A 674 -31.01 -24.67 -34.68
C GLU A 674 -30.75 -23.22 -35.08
N VAL A 675 -31.69 -22.32 -34.75
CA VAL A 675 -31.52 -20.88 -34.90
C VAL A 675 -31.49 -20.20 -33.53
N ARG A 676 -30.45 -19.41 -33.28
CA ARG A 676 -30.24 -18.67 -32.03
C ARG A 676 -30.04 -17.18 -32.29
N LEU A 677 -31.01 -16.36 -31.89
CA LEU A 677 -30.92 -14.90 -31.91
C LEU A 677 -30.19 -14.35 -30.68
N ILE A 678 -29.38 -13.31 -30.89
CA ILE A 678 -28.68 -12.62 -29.81
C ILE A 678 -29.47 -11.39 -29.40
N PHE A 679 -29.87 -11.34 -28.14
CA PHE A 679 -30.55 -10.19 -27.53
C PHE A 679 -29.59 -9.38 -26.63
N LYS A 680 -29.83 -8.07 -26.52
CA LYS A 680 -29.20 -7.18 -25.54
C LYS A 680 -29.82 -7.43 -24.15
N LYS A 681 -29.16 -6.94 -23.09
CA LYS A 681 -29.64 -7.06 -21.69
C LYS A 681 -31.03 -6.44 -21.44
N ASN A 682 -31.49 -5.56 -22.33
CA ASN A 682 -32.80 -4.92 -22.31
C ASN A 682 -33.87 -5.66 -23.15
N GLY A 683 -33.56 -6.84 -23.70
CA GLY A 683 -34.50 -7.67 -24.46
C GLY A 683 -34.62 -7.34 -25.97
N GLN A 684 -33.95 -6.31 -26.48
CA GLN A 684 -33.94 -5.99 -27.92
C GLN A 684 -32.93 -6.87 -28.70
N SER A 685 -33.28 -7.29 -29.91
CA SER A 685 -32.39 -8.08 -30.77
C SER A 685 -31.18 -7.23 -31.21
N LYS A 686 -29.99 -7.85 -31.30
CA LYS A 686 -28.77 -7.21 -31.82
C LYS A 686 -28.68 -7.24 -33.35
N GLY A 687 -29.70 -7.77 -34.05
CA GLY A 687 -29.64 -8.03 -35.50
C GLY A 687 -28.61 -9.09 -35.88
N ILE A 688 -28.32 -10.02 -34.95
CA ILE A 688 -27.32 -11.08 -35.10
C ILE A 688 -27.96 -12.42 -34.71
N ALA A 689 -27.74 -13.45 -35.55
CA ALA A 689 -28.18 -14.81 -35.31
C ALA A 689 -27.03 -15.82 -35.56
N TYR A 690 -27.10 -16.96 -34.90
CA TYR A 690 -26.34 -18.15 -35.27
C TYR A 690 -27.29 -19.21 -35.80
N VAL A 691 -26.96 -19.81 -36.94
CA VAL A 691 -27.74 -20.87 -37.58
C VAL A 691 -26.86 -22.11 -37.71
N GLU A 692 -27.28 -23.22 -37.12
CA GLU A 692 -26.57 -24.49 -37.14
C GLU A 692 -27.21 -25.44 -38.14
N PHE A 693 -26.39 -26.16 -38.92
CA PHE A 693 -26.81 -27.13 -39.92
C PHE A 693 -26.30 -28.52 -39.59
N GLU A 694 -26.96 -29.55 -40.10
CA GLU A 694 -26.57 -30.94 -39.88
C GLU A 694 -25.25 -31.26 -40.60
N THR A 695 -25.02 -30.68 -41.77
CA THR A 695 -23.81 -30.90 -42.58
C THR A 695 -23.10 -29.61 -42.98
N LYS A 696 -21.76 -29.69 -43.10
CA LYS A 696 -20.89 -28.58 -43.59
C LYS A 696 -21.30 -28.09 -44.98
N GLU A 697 -21.74 -29.00 -45.83
CA GLU A 697 -22.09 -28.74 -47.23
C GLU A 697 -23.40 -27.93 -47.34
N GLU A 698 -24.34 -28.13 -46.42
CA GLU A 698 -25.56 -27.33 -46.30
C GLU A 698 -25.23 -25.91 -45.81
N ALA A 699 -24.38 -25.79 -44.79
CA ALA A 699 -23.91 -24.49 -44.30
C ALA A 699 -23.18 -23.69 -45.40
N ARG A 700 -22.32 -24.34 -46.20
CA ARG A 700 -21.61 -23.67 -47.32
C ARG A 700 -22.55 -23.22 -48.43
N ARG A 701 -23.57 -24.01 -48.77
CA ARG A 701 -24.59 -23.65 -49.75
C ARG A 701 -25.46 -22.49 -49.28
N ALA A 702 -25.86 -22.50 -48.01
CA ALA A 702 -26.63 -21.40 -47.41
C ALA A 702 -25.80 -20.11 -47.35
N LEU A 703 -24.50 -20.21 -47.03
CA LEU A 703 -23.55 -19.10 -47.05
C LEU A 703 -23.45 -18.46 -48.43
N GLU A 704 -23.19 -19.23 -49.48
CA GLU A 704 -23.04 -18.70 -50.85
C GLU A 704 -24.33 -18.09 -51.40
N ALA A 705 -25.49 -18.63 -51.02
CA ALA A 705 -26.78 -18.18 -51.54
C ALA A 705 -27.36 -16.97 -50.81
N LEU A 706 -27.10 -16.82 -49.51
CA LEU A 706 -27.74 -15.80 -48.67
C LEU A 706 -26.81 -14.65 -48.25
N ASN A 707 -25.49 -14.80 -48.40
CA ASN A 707 -24.57 -13.72 -48.14
C ASN A 707 -24.75 -12.57 -49.15
N SER A 708 -24.83 -11.33 -48.67
CA SER A 708 -25.10 -10.10 -49.45
C SER A 708 -26.50 -10.01 -50.06
N THR A 709 -27.48 -10.80 -49.59
CA THR A 709 -28.88 -10.62 -49.96
C THR A 709 -29.52 -9.47 -49.17
N ARG A 710 -30.34 -8.65 -49.85
CA ARG A 710 -31.10 -7.56 -49.20
C ARG A 710 -32.45 -8.07 -48.74
N ILE A 711 -32.73 -7.92 -47.45
CA ILE A 711 -34.05 -8.15 -46.87
C ILE A 711 -34.55 -6.85 -46.25
N ASP A 712 -35.73 -6.43 -46.70
CA ASP A 712 -36.39 -5.15 -46.39
C ASP A 712 -35.52 -3.95 -46.81
N ASP A 713 -34.55 -3.52 -45.99
CA ASP A 713 -33.56 -2.46 -46.31
C ASP A 713 -32.14 -2.79 -45.78
N CYS A 714 -31.92 -4.01 -45.27
CA CYS A 714 -30.66 -4.43 -44.66
C CYS A 714 -29.98 -5.51 -45.49
N GLU A 715 -28.67 -5.38 -45.69
CA GLU A 715 -27.84 -6.42 -46.32
C GLU A 715 -27.43 -7.46 -45.29
N LEU A 716 -27.74 -8.73 -45.57
CA LEU A 716 -27.33 -9.84 -44.74
C LEU A 716 -25.87 -10.19 -44.98
N PHE A 717 -25.09 -10.22 -43.90
CA PHE A 717 -23.76 -10.77 -43.89
C PHE A 717 -23.80 -12.15 -43.23
N VAL A 718 -23.56 -13.19 -44.02
CA VAL A 718 -23.47 -14.57 -43.54
C VAL A 718 -22.01 -14.99 -43.62
N ALA A 719 -21.48 -15.58 -42.56
CA ALA A 719 -20.11 -16.09 -42.48
C ALA A 719 -20.08 -17.41 -41.69
N ILE A 720 -19.05 -18.24 -41.90
CA ILE A 720 -18.82 -19.41 -41.04
C ILE A 720 -18.51 -18.92 -39.63
N SER A 721 -19.09 -19.57 -38.63
CA SER A 721 -18.94 -19.22 -37.22
C SER A 721 -17.49 -19.47 -36.76
N ASP A 722 -16.72 -18.40 -36.71
CA ASP A 722 -15.38 -18.38 -36.12
C ASP A 722 -15.40 -17.50 -34.87
N PRO A 723 -15.70 -18.07 -33.68
CA PRO A 723 -15.78 -17.29 -32.45
C PRO A 723 -14.39 -16.71 -32.12
N PRO A 724 -14.29 -15.41 -31.81
CA PRO A 724 -13.00 -14.79 -31.54
C PRO A 724 -12.35 -15.47 -30.33
N LYS A 725 -11.11 -15.94 -30.51
CA LYS A 725 -10.27 -16.37 -29.39
C LYS A 725 -10.23 -15.24 -28.34
N PRO A 726 -10.26 -15.55 -27.03
CA PRO A 726 -10.18 -14.52 -26.00
C PRO A 726 -9.00 -13.60 -26.33
N SER A 727 -9.30 -12.31 -26.43
CA SER A 727 -8.40 -11.25 -26.88
C SER A 727 -7.05 -11.31 -26.15
N GLN A 728 -6.03 -11.88 -26.80
CA GLN A 728 -4.73 -11.21 -26.81
C GLN A 728 -4.99 -9.89 -27.52
N LYS A 729 -4.97 -8.77 -26.79
CA LYS A 729 -5.06 -7.45 -27.40
C LYS A 729 -3.99 -7.41 -28.50
N LYS A 730 -4.39 -7.26 -29.75
CA LYS A 730 -3.44 -6.86 -30.79
C LYS A 730 -2.88 -5.50 -30.36
N PRO A 731 -1.55 -5.33 -30.30
CA PRO A 731 -0.97 -4.02 -30.05
C PRO A 731 -1.45 -3.08 -31.15
N ASP A 732 -1.72 -1.83 -30.78
CA ASP A 732 -1.93 -0.74 -31.73
C ASP A 732 -0.78 -0.73 -32.74
N GLU A 733 -1.09 -0.84 -34.03
CA GLU A 733 -0.10 -0.95 -35.12
C GLU A 733 0.48 0.43 -35.52
N THR A 734 0.64 1.31 -34.54
CA THR A 734 1.61 2.43 -34.54
C THR A 734 2.63 2.30 -33.42
N LEU A 735 2.69 1.16 -32.73
CA LEU A 735 3.83 0.82 -31.88
C LEU A 735 4.99 0.45 -32.80
N GLU A 736 6.01 1.31 -32.79
CA GLU A 736 7.36 0.93 -33.20
C GLU A 736 7.65 -0.49 -32.67
N PRO A 737 8.37 -1.33 -33.44
CA PRO A 737 8.78 -2.63 -32.94
C PRO A 737 9.39 -2.42 -31.56
N ILE A 738 8.96 -3.21 -30.57
CA ILE A 738 9.54 -3.22 -29.23
C ILE A 738 11.04 -3.36 -29.46
N ARG A 739 11.71 -2.21 -29.41
CA ARG A 739 13.15 -2.13 -29.52
C ARG A 739 13.60 -2.97 -28.35
N HIS A 740 14.51 -3.89 -28.63
CA HIS A 740 15.40 -4.48 -27.63
C HIS A 740 15.59 -3.49 -26.48
N SER A 741 15.62 -3.98 -25.24
CA SER A 741 16.32 -3.31 -24.14
C SER A 741 17.79 -3.13 -24.53
N ARG A 742 18.06 -2.28 -25.53
CA ARG A 742 19.27 -1.49 -25.62
C ARG A 742 19.25 -0.68 -24.33
N SER A 743 20.16 -1.02 -23.43
CA SER A 743 20.94 -0.07 -22.67
C SER A 743 20.31 1.33 -22.65
N ARG A 744 19.78 1.77 -21.50
CA ARG A 744 19.46 3.20 -21.33
C ARG A 744 20.69 4.11 -21.43
N LEU A 745 21.89 3.56 -21.60
CA LEU A 745 22.98 4.23 -22.28
C LEU A 745 22.59 4.47 -23.76
N GLN A 746 21.71 5.44 -24.03
CA GLN A 746 21.52 6.01 -25.39
C GLN A 746 22.67 6.95 -25.77
N VAL A 747 23.89 6.56 -25.42
CA VAL A 747 25.11 7.12 -25.97
C VAL A 747 25.96 5.89 -26.28
N PRO A 748 26.46 5.70 -27.52
CA PRO A 748 27.61 4.84 -27.69
C PRO A 748 28.62 5.28 -26.64
N LEU A 749 29.10 4.38 -25.78
CA LEU A 749 30.23 4.65 -24.90
C LEU A 749 31.36 5.21 -25.78
N MET A 750 31.44 6.54 -25.90
CA MET A 750 32.64 7.21 -26.32
C MET A 750 33.57 7.01 -25.14
N VAL A 751 34.28 5.88 -25.18
CA VAL A 751 35.54 5.74 -24.45
C VAL A 751 36.31 7.03 -24.74
N PRO A 752 36.62 7.86 -23.73
CA PRO A 752 37.39 9.07 -23.93
C PRO A 752 38.65 8.73 -24.73
N ARG A 753 38.97 9.50 -25.77
CA ARG A 753 40.18 9.27 -26.60
C ARG A 753 41.47 9.20 -25.78
N THR A 754 41.46 9.66 -24.53
CA THR A 754 42.54 9.58 -23.56
C THR A 754 42.76 8.18 -22.97
N VAL A 755 41.81 7.24 -23.12
CA VAL A 755 41.87 5.87 -22.55
C VAL A 755 42.06 4.79 -23.63
N GLN A 756 42.20 5.18 -24.90
CA GLN A 756 42.59 4.23 -25.94
C GLN A 756 44.10 3.95 -25.86
N ILE A 757 44.46 2.83 -25.22
CA ILE A 757 45.80 2.25 -25.34
C ILE A 757 45.97 1.85 -26.81
N LYS A 758 46.86 2.52 -27.54
CA LYS A 758 47.35 2.05 -28.84
C LYS A 758 48.07 0.72 -28.60
N ASN A 759 47.44 -0.39 -28.96
CA ASN A 759 48.13 -1.65 -29.13
C ASN A 759 49.12 -1.51 -30.29
N ILE A 760 50.38 -1.26 -29.95
CA ILE A 760 51.51 -1.53 -30.83
C ILE A 760 51.76 -3.03 -30.73
N SER A 761 51.17 -3.81 -31.65
CA SER A 761 51.63 -5.17 -31.91
C SER A 761 52.37 -5.15 -33.25
N GLU A 762 53.70 -5.19 -33.18
CA GLU A 762 54.57 -5.51 -34.30
C GLU A 762 54.21 -6.90 -34.84
N LYS A 763 53.97 -7.00 -36.15
CA LYS A 763 54.14 -8.23 -36.93
C LYS A 763 54.62 -7.88 -38.36
N PRO A 764 55.34 -8.80 -39.02
CA PRO A 764 56.46 -8.47 -39.89
C PRO A 764 56.02 -8.11 -41.31
N THR A 765 56.63 -7.08 -41.88
CA THR A 765 56.47 -6.68 -43.28
C THR A 765 57.35 -7.52 -44.20
N GLN A 766 56.71 -8.25 -45.13
CA GLN A 766 57.23 -8.46 -46.48
C GLN A 766 56.62 -7.41 -47.42
N ASN A 767 57.47 -6.93 -48.33
CA ASN A 767 57.24 -5.86 -49.30
C ASN A 767 56.03 -6.08 -50.22
N ASP A 768 55.28 -5.02 -50.52
CA ASP A 768 55.04 -4.66 -51.93
C ASP A 768 54.57 -3.19 -52.09
N ASP A 769 54.87 -2.64 -53.26
CA ASP A 769 54.94 -1.23 -53.65
C ASP A 769 53.59 -0.51 -53.93
N SER A 770 53.66 0.84 -53.89
CA SER A 770 52.83 1.87 -54.59
C SER A 770 51.75 2.68 -53.81
N PRO A 771 51.52 3.97 -54.17
CA PRO A 771 51.32 5.05 -53.20
C PRO A 771 49.85 5.44 -52.92
N ALA A 772 49.56 5.75 -51.67
CA ALA A 772 48.25 6.17 -51.17
C ALA A 772 47.96 7.67 -51.39
N LYS A 773 46.75 7.96 -51.88
CA LYS A 773 46.16 9.30 -52.06
C LYS A 773 46.01 10.04 -50.71
N VAL A 774 46.52 11.27 -50.65
CA VAL A 774 46.30 12.21 -49.55
C VAL A 774 44.85 12.74 -49.60
N LYS A 775 44.09 12.61 -48.51
CA LYS A 775 42.76 13.20 -48.35
C LYS A 775 42.89 14.69 -48.04
N LYS A 776 42.32 15.54 -48.89
CA LYS A 776 42.30 17.00 -48.77
C LYS A 776 41.29 17.46 -47.71
N SER A 777 41.60 18.58 -47.03
CA SER A 777 40.75 19.14 -45.97
C SER A 777 39.65 20.06 -46.53
N ASN A 778 38.66 20.40 -45.70
CA ASN A 778 37.55 21.28 -46.07
C ASN A 778 37.99 22.69 -46.51
N ALA A 779 39.22 23.12 -46.17
CA ALA A 779 39.79 24.36 -46.67
C ALA A 779 40.14 24.29 -48.18
N ASP A 780 40.53 23.11 -48.68
CA ASP A 780 40.85 22.90 -50.11
C ASP A 780 39.59 22.91 -50.98
N PHE A 781 38.43 22.48 -50.43
CA PHE A 781 37.15 22.55 -51.13
C PHE A 781 36.63 23.98 -51.26
N ARG A 782 36.92 24.85 -50.28
CA ARG A 782 36.46 26.24 -50.26
C ARG A 782 37.18 27.09 -51.31
N ASN A 783 38.46 26.81 -51.57
CA ASN A 783 39.25 27.48 -52.61
C ASN A 783 38.95 27.00 -54.03
N MET A 784 38.24 25.88 -54.19
CA MET A 784 37.88 25.34 -55.50
C MET A 784 36.56 25.92 -56.05
N LEU A 785 35.75 26.58 -55.21
CA LEU A 785 34.45 27.15 -55.57
C LEU A 785 34.45 28.66 -55.82
N LEU A 786 35.56 29.36 -55.57
CA LEU A 786 35.64 30.83 -55.68
C LEU A 786 36.45 31.34 -56.88
N ASN A 787 36.98 30.46 -57.74
CA ASN A 787 37.58 30.85 -59.01
C ASN A 787 36.94 30.04 -60.14
N SER A 788 35.89 30.61 -60.76
CA SER A 788 35.45 30.26 -62.13
C SER A 788 36.02 31.28 -63.09
#